data_AF-M6G9S7-F1
#
_entry.id   AF-M6G9S7-F1
#
_cell.length_a   1.000
_cell.length_b   1.000
_cell.length_c   1.000
_cell.angle_alpha   90.00
_cell.angle_beta   90.00
_cell.angle_gamma   90.00
#
_symmetry.space_group_name_H-M   'P 1'
#
loop_
_entity.id
_entity.type
_entity.pdbx_description
1 polymer ?
#
loop_
_entity_poly.entity_id
_entity_poly.type
_entity_poly.pdbx_seq_one_letter_code
_entity_poly.pdbx_strand_id
1 'polypeptide(L)'
;MKQYKQFKYFVLIIFLYSICFFFIHCSKLENKFKNWIPLDNNPASPKVLYSIPSPGQTGVLRDQKIVMTFNKPIDEQSCIGAFSVQPGVTGLFEINGSSLTFTPNKRWQGGITYLVNLSNRCEDQDGRDLEKPYSISFSVSTDVLPPDVISIGGRKNTTGCLNTDPIMDFVNFQNNFYSTTDVCINTPLVLTFTKPMDRGTVESNFLSVPQMVGSFVWSNNNTILTFTPRETLTTGLTYVLTVSQTAQDTSENPLGKNVSVSFTVGTEIVKPQVLMQDGFIQNVGGCSPGTLASTLFPAGLFNAVGLCTGIVPGFQSSPIMIDFSEAMNLATTDSNINISPNINGIKTWSTSPNGGCGSTGPCGTTSRLTFTPVTPWQHSVTYTVTISGNATDVAGNPVGQNYSFSFTVGQDFQIPRVIFQDGFLNIGAGCAPGSLASVLDPINGIRDKTGACSGLSPASANTPIFIHFSESVVQSTVENAMSISPNIIGTKTWLTSGNALCGSTGTCGNSSLLVFTPSQDWQNTTYTISIPGSAMDLDGNTLGSSYSFSFTFGIDLLPPRMDFTTGPLLSDLAPACGNLGLTPIPNLTTNVCSQTNGTRFRVRFNEPMDQAATTNAFSLTPSVTGLITWPSPTELLFTPSQNLNLFAQYKLTISTAAKDLAGNAMISEFISFFTTGNGGPVNNTPPTVLNVLSDVATGPGGCDGGMDDTLTPSFVTNVCTDNVGTGQGASFEVIFSKNMNQNLTSQAFSISPNISGLISWTSPTTLRFIATQSLNPNTQYVISVNQNAIDSGGIQIQNAYVLYFLTSPLGGFPAVNSIDVFSGTTANCQAGLGIVLNVLAATVNNACTGNPAINPIVVTFSEPMNSSSLRSGFTISPSVTGQFSFPTANQMVFTPDVAFQYGRRYNISLATSITNTSGKGLRNPVNATFVVGALDSSQPVVTGIDFEVDGDGDNCVVPPNDVLNVQNGTLTNNVCTGVPIVVHFNEVMDPVSTQNALSVSPSANFAITFAGNDMTLTPLIALTSRQNYTLTISTSAKDLAGNSLQNSFSLIFRTENNSPQVIAIGRGNQANCNSMAVTTGCWWQTGTPFLPASSYSFTPGLQACPADSTSDNIVIVFNQPMNTVSTVNAVNISAISQVPNSASSIYKGKWVWSDSDRVLTISMTDVNLVCGFDMLFNTGIGGANYPLYLIQIDQSATNVNGTALSSQFNFFFESN
;
A
#
# COMPACT_ATOMS: atom_id res chain seq x y z
N MET A 1 -49.36 81.85 37.36
CA MET A 1 -48.99 83.28 37.55
C MET A 1 -47.48 83.36 37.36
N LYS A 2 -46.99 84.03 36.30
CA LYS A 2 -46.53 85.42 36.37
C LYS A 2 -45.40 85.55 37.42
N GLN A 3 -44.22 86.08 37.15
CA GLN A 3 -43.97 87.24 36.31
C GLN A 3 -42.45 87.53 36.33
N TYR A 4 -41.91 87.79 35.13
CA TYR A 4 -41.13 88.99 34.82
C TYR A 4 -39.66 89.13 35.25
N LYS A 5 -38.90 89.58 34.25
CA LYS A 5 -37.65 90.37 34.29
C LYS A 5 -36.32 89.58 34.34
N GLN A 6 -35.98 88.97 33.22
CA GLN A 6 -34.60 89.05 32.67
C GLN A 6 -34.65 89.47 31.19
N PHE A 7 -35.10 90.70 30.97
CA PHE A 7 -35.26 91.37 29.68
C PHE A 7 -34.20 92.47 29.57
N LYS A 8 -33.00 92.10 29.08
CA LYS A 8 -31.95 92.93 28.42
C LYS A 8 -30.62 92.16 28.47
N TYR A 9 -30.34 91.35 27.44
CA TYR A 9 -29.00 90.96 26.92
C TYR A 9 -29.07 89.79 25.91
N PHE A 10 -30.27 89.30 25.58
CA PHE A 10 -30.51 88.24 24.57
C PHE A 10 -31.12 88.74 23.23
N VAL A 11 -31.10 90.05 22.96
CA VAL A 11 -31.68 90.69 21.75
C VAL A 11 -30.59 91.21 20.77
N LEU A 12 -29.30 90.99 21.03
CA LEU A 12 -28.21 91.44 20.14
C LEU A 12 -27.56 90.33 19.29
N ILE A 13 -27.86 89.04 19.51
CA ILE A 13 -27.21 87.93 18.78
C ILE A 13 -28.21 87.12 17.91
N ILE A 14 -29.52 87.34 18.04
CA ILE A 14 -30.56 86.67 17.22
C ILE A 14 -31.21 87.62 16.19
N PHE A 15 -30.96 88.93 16.28
CA PHE A 15 -31.28 89.87 15.19
C PHE A 15 -30.35 89.67 13.96
N LEU A 16 -29.27 88.93 14.15
CA LEU A 16 -28.30 88.49 13.13
C LEU A 16 -28.67 87.17 12.43
N TYR A 17 -29.85 86.59 12.72
CA TYR A 17 -30.26 85.30 12.15
C TYR A 17 -31.68 85.27 11.54
N SER A 18 -32.39 86.42 11.45
CA SER A 18 -33.79 86.42 10.99
C SER A 18 -34.26 87.68 10.23
N ILE A 19 -33.36 88.40 9.56
CA ILE A 19 -33.68 89.33 8.45
C ILE A 19 -32.75 89.02 7.27
N CYS A 20 -33.00 87.90 6.61
CA CYS A 20 -32.99 87.79 5.13
C CYS A 20 -33.62 86.46 4.67
N PHE A 21 -34.57 85.92 5.46
CA PHE A 21 -35.52 84.91 5.00
C PHE A 21 -36.49 85.58 4.02
N PHE A 22 -36.06 85.71 2.77
CA PHE A 22 -36.95 85.84 1.62
C PHE A 22 -36.71 84.63 0.72
N PHE A 23 -37.60 83.66 0.90
CA PHE A 23 -37.96 82.53 0.03
C PHE A 23 -37.32 81.15 0.26
N ILE A 24 -38.25 80.20 0.28
CA ILE A 24 -38.31 78.86 0.84
C ILE A 24 -38.81 77.96 -0.30
N HIS A 25 -38.13 76.80 -0.52
CA HIS A 25 -38.55 75.62 -1.31
C HIS A 25 -38.69 75.86 -2.85
N CYS A 26 -38.50 74.92 -3.78
CA CYS A 26 -38.59 73.47 -3.78
C CYS A 26 -37.79 72.85 -4.97
N SER A 27 -37.84 71.53 -5.05
CA SER A 27 -37.33 70.52 -5.99
C SER A 27 -37.23 70.79 -7.50
N LYS A 28 -36.29 70.04 -8.12
CA LYS A 28 -36.20 69.52 -9.51
C LYS A 28 -37.45 69.67 -10.40
N LEU A 29 -37.29 70.22 -11.63
CA LEU A 29 -37.43 69.52 -12.94
C LEU A 29 -37.42 70.51 -14.14
N GLU A 30 -36.62 70.13 -15.15
CA GLU A 30 -36.80 70.28 -16.61
C GLU A 30 -36.47 71.57 -17.42
N ASN A 31 -35.37 71.40 -18.17
CA ASN A 31 -35.25 71.46 -19.64
C ASN A 31 -35.31 72.77 -20.46
N LYS A 32 -34.14 72.99 -21.12
CA LYS A 32 -33.91 73.29 -22.55
C LYS A 32 -34.26 74.67 -23.13
N PHE A 33 -33.31 75.09 -23.98
CA PHE A 33 -33.39 75.96 -25.17
C PHE A 33 -32.89 77.42 -25.07
N LYS A 34 -31.77 77.62 -25.78
CA LYS A 34 -31.42 78.74 -26.70
C LYS A 34 -30.40 79.79 -26.25
N ASN A 35 -29.21 79.63 -26.83
CA ASN A 35 -28.24 80.63 -27.29
C ASN A 35 -28.79 82.03 -27.61
N TRP A 36 -28.03 83.08 -27.24
CA TRP A 36 -27.61 84.18 -28.14
C TRP A 36 -26.49 85.04 -27.52
N ILE A 37 -25.72 85.74 -28.37
CA ILE A 37 -24.31 86.20 -28.27
C ILE A 37 -24.19 87.66 -27.66
N PRO A 38 -23.02 88.37 -27.67
CA PRO A 38 -22.00 88.59 -26.61
C PRO A 38 -21.90 90.05 -26.09
N LEU A 39 -21.03 90.30 -25.09
CA LEU A 39 -20.18 91.52 -25.02
C LEU A 39 -18.92 91.21 -24.17
N ASP A 40 -17.78 91.01 -24.85
CA ASP A 40 -16.42 90.90 -24.33
C ASP A 40 -15.78 92.29 -24.27
N ASN A 41 -15.13 92.63 -23.15
CA ASN A 41 -13.97 93.53 -23.12
C ASN A 41 -13.07 93.17 -21.92
N ASN A 42 -12.28 92.10 -22.02
CA ASN A 42 -11.21 91.79 -21.06
C ASN A 42 -9.83 91.79 -21.75
N PRO A 43 -8.82 92.57 -21.31
CA PRO A 43 -7.55 92.66 -22.02
C PRO A 43 -6.74 91.36 -21.89
N ALA A 44 -6.35 90.77 -23.03
CA ALA A 44 -5.74 89.44 -23.12
C ALA A 44 -4.36 89.31 -22.44
N SER A 45 -4.10 88.17 -21.80
CA SER A 45 -2.81 87.76 -21.19
C SER A 45 -1.66 87.62 -22.20
N PRO A 46 -0.38 87.67 -21.77
CA PRO A 46 0.75 87.38 -22.65
C PRO A 46 0.69 85.93 -23.13
N LYS A 47 1.10 85.68 -24.38
CA LYS A 47 1.18 84.34 -24.99
C LYS A 47 2.44 84.21 -25.82
N VAL A 48 3.05 83.02 -25.79
CA VAL A 48 4.16 82.67 -26.68
C VAL A 48 3.61 82.43 -28.08
N LEU A 49 4.16 83.13 -29.07
CA LEU A 49 3.81 82.99 -30.48
C LEU A 49 4.58 81.84 -31.13
N TYR A 50 5.88 81.75 -30.88
CA TYR A 50 6.76 80.69 -31.35
C TYR A 50 8.06 80.64 -30.54
N SER A 51 8.81 79.56 -30.71
CA SER A 51 10.14 79.40 -30.14
C SER A 51 11.10 78.69 -31.09
N ILE A 52 12.39 78.84 -30.83
CA ILE A 52 13.49 78.17 -31.54
C ILE A 52 14.39 77.54 -30.48
N PRO A 53 14.65 76.22 -30.47
CA PRO A 53 14.09 75.20 -31.36
C PRO A 53 12.57 75.13 -31.33
N SER A 54 11.97 74.65 -32.43
CA SER A 54 10.53 74.37 -32.46
C SER A 54 10.20 73.23 -31.50
N PRO A 55 8.96 73.18 -30.95
CA PRO A 55 8.53 72.06 -30.11
C PRO A 55 8.71 70.71 -30.82
N GLY A 56 9.48 69.81 -30.23
CA GLY A 56 9.76 68.46 -30.76
C GLY A 56 10.90 68.38 -31.77
N GLN A 57 11.66 69.46 -32.01
CA GLN A 57 12.72 69.46 -33.02
C GLN A 57 13.89 68.54 -32.64
N THR A 58 14.28 67.66 -33.57
CA THR A 58 15.46 66.78 -33.46
C THR A 58 16.59 67.27 -34.38
N GLY A 59 17.82 66.80 -34.14
CA GLY A 59 19.00 67.23 -34.92
C GLY A 59 19.39 68.69 -34.69
N VAL A 60 19.09 69.22 -33.51
CA VAL A 60 19.45 70.58 -33.12
C VAL A 60 20.96 70.73 -32.99
N LEU A 61 21.52 71.84 -33.49
CA LEU A 61 22.96 72.09 -33.39
C LEU A 61 23.42 72.13 -31.92
N ARG A 62 24.62 71.59 -31.65
CA ARG A 62 25.18 71.48 -30.29
C ARG A 62 25.38 72.83 -29.57
N ASP A 63 25.30 73.95 -30.27
CA ASP A 63 25.44 75.32 -29.77
C ASP A 63 24.16 76.17 -29.90
N GLN A 64 23.02 75.53 -30.21
CA GLN A 64 21.75 76.22 -30.42
C GLN A 64 21.31 77.03 -29.20
N LYS A 65 20.90 78.29 -29.43
CA LYS A 65 20.23 79.13 -28.42
C LYS A 65 18.75 78.82 -28.35
N ILE A 66 18.15 78.99 -27.18
CA ILE A 66 16.70 78.91 -26.99
C ILE A 66 16.12 80.32 -27.08
N VAL A 67 15.19 80.55 -28.01
CA VAL A 67 14.52 81.85 -28.23
C VAL A 67 13.01 81.65 -28.10
N MET A 68 12.33 82.48 -27.32
CA MET A 68 10.87 82.49 -27.19
C MET A 68 10.34 83.89 -27.48
N THR A 69 9.34 84.00 -28.37
CA THR A 69 8.77 85.29 -28.78
C THR A 69 7.31 85.38 -28.35
N PHE A 70 6.93 86.49 -27.73
CA PHE A 70 5.61 86.73 -27.12
C PHE A 70 4.79 87.73 -27.93
N ASN A 71 3.48 87.76 -27.72
CA ASN A 71 2.58 88.72 -28.38
C ASN A 71 2.67 90.15 -27.84
N LYS A 72 3.39 90.38 -26.72
CA LYS A 72 3.58 91.69 -26.09
C LYS A 72 4.83 91.69 -25.18
N PRO A 73 5.29 92.86 -24.70
CA PRO A 73 6.46 92.96 -23.83
C PRO A 73 6.29 92.19 -22.52
N ILE A 74 7.36 91.53 -22.07
CA ILE A 74 7.38 90.69 -20.86
C ILE A 74 8.23 91.33 -19.76
N ASP A 75 7.96 90.96 -18.51
CA ASP A 75 8.79 91.35 -17.37
C ASP A 75 10.03 90.43 -17.25
N GLU A 76 11.19 91.04 -17.05
CA GLU A 76 12.48 90.34 -17.12
C GLU A 76 12.70 89.37 -15.95
N GLN A 77 12.43 89.83 -14.73
CA GLN A 77 12.75 89.07 -13.52
C GLN A 77 11.78 87.90 -13.32
N SER A 78 10.49 88.10 -13.59
CA SER A 78 9.47 87.06 -13.51
C SER A 78 9.71 85.94 -14.51
N CYS A 79 10.04 86.27 -15.77
CA CYS A 79 10.23 85.27 -16.81
C CYS A 79 11.55 84.49 -16.68
N ILE A 80 12.63 85.11 -16.18
CA ILE A 80 13.85 84.37 -15.80
C ILE A 80 13.55 83.39 -14.66
N GLY A 81 12.81 83.82 -13.64
CA GLY A 81 12.41 82.95 -12.52
C GLY A 81 11.42 81.84 -12.92
N ALA A 82 10.68 82.05 -14.01
CA ALA A 82 9.73 81.09 -14.56
C ALA A 82 10.35 80.09 -15.56
N PHE A 83 11.59 80.33 -16.03
CA PHE A 83 12.27 79.49 -17.01
C PHE A 83 13.05 78.35 -16.35
N SER A 84 12.94 77.16 -16.92
CA SER A 84 13.69 75.98 -16.50
C SER A 84 14.06 75.12 -17.71
N VAL A 85 15.18 74.40 -17.61
CA VAL A 85 15.60 73.42 -18.60
C VAL A 85 16.02 72.13 -17.89
N GLN A 86 15.63 70.99 -18.45
CA GLN A 86 15.84 69.67 -17.88
C GLN A 86 16.37 68.70 -18.96
N PRO A 87 17.50 67.99 -18.76
CA PRO A 87 18.44 68.10 -17.63
C PRO A 87 19.00 69.51 -17.44
N GLY A 88 19.36 69.87 -16.20
CA GLY A 88 19.74 71.24 -15.83
C GLY A 88 20.96 71.75 -16.61
N VAL A 89 20.77 72.83 -17.37
CA VAL A 89 21.83 73.51 -18.12
C VAL A 89 21.89 74.96 -17.66
N THR A 90 23.08 75.40 -17.26
CA THR A 90 23.33 76.81 -16.92
C THR A 90 23.58 77.63 -18.18
N GLY A 91 23.06 78.86 -18.22
CA GLY A 91 23.24 79.76 -19.36
C GLY A 91 22.96 81.21 -18.99
N LEU A 92 23.06 82.09 -19.98
CA LEU A 92 22.80 83.52 -19.89
C LEU A 92 21.44 83.86 -20.50
N PHE A 93 20.69 84.76 -19.86
CA PHE A 93 19.42 85.27 -20.35
C PHE A 93 19.56 86.68 -20.92
N GLU A 94 18.89 86.95 -22.04
CA GLU A 94 18.73 88.27 -22.63
C GLU A 94 17.25 88.47 -22.98
N ILE A 95 16.62 89.53 -22.46
CA ILE A 95 15.21 89.88 -22.74
C ILE A 95 15.15 91.22 -23.48
N ASN A 96 14.49 91.23 -24.64
CA ASN A 96 14.34 92.43 -25.47
C ASN A 96 12.87 92.62 -25.85
N GLY A 97 12.16 93.46 -25.09
CA GLY A 97 10.74 93.73 -25.26
C GLY A 97 9.91 92.46 -25.13
N SER A 98 9.54 91.88 -26.27
CA SER A 98 8.68 90.69 -26.37
C SER A 98 9.44 89.41 -26.72
N SER A 99 10.75 89.34 -26.52
CA SER A 99 11.55 88.14 -26.80
C SER A 99 12.51 87.79 -25.66
N LEU A 100 12.55 86.51 -25.30
CA LEU A 100 13.45 85.92 -24.32
C LEU A 100 14.44 85.00 -25.04
N THR A 101 15.74 85.22 -24.84
CA THR A 101 16.83 84.38 -25.37
C THR A 101 17.65 83.79 -24.24
N PHE A 102 17.84 82.46 -24.26
CA PHE A 102 18.73 81.73 -23.36
C PHE A 102 19.91 81.12 -24.15
N THR A 103 21.13 81.47 -23.75
CA THR A 103 22.37 80.95 -24.35
C THR A 103 23.06 80.01 -23.37
N PRO A 104 23.23 78.71 -23.68
CA PRO A 104 23.86 77.74 -22.77
C PRO A 104 25.37 77.98 -22.62
N ASN A 105 25.91 77.79 -21.41
CA ASN A 105 27.34 78.00 -21.13
C ASN A 105 28.23 76.83 -21.61
N LYS A 106 27.64 75.67 -21.90
CA LYS A 106 28.29 74.49 -22.48
C LYS A 106 27.48 74.02 -23.68
N ARG A 107 28.17 73.41 -24.65
CA ARG A 107 27.49 72.75 -25.78
C ARG A 107 26.54 71.67 -25.27
N TRP A 108 25.38 71.56 -25.90
CA TRP A 108 24.40 70.53 -25.59
C TRP A 108 24.98 69.15 -25.89
N GLN A 109 24.76 68.20 -24.98
CA GLN A 109 25.19 66.81 -25.13
C GLN A 109 24.29 66.05 -26.12
N GLY A 110 24.89 65.18 -26.93
CA GLY A 110 24.18 64.26 -27.82
C GLY A 110 23.41 63.19 -27.02
N GLY A 111 22.47 62.50 -27.67
CA GLY A 111 21.72 61.40 -27.06
C GLY A 111 20.71 61.77 -25.96
N ILE A 112 20.53 63.07 -25.69
CA ILE A 112 19.63 63.59 -24.64
C ILE A 112 18.54 64.46 -25.27
N THR A 113 17.31 64.30 -24.77
CA THR A 113 16.19 65.21 -25.05
C THR A 113 16.09 66.24 -23.91
N TYR A 114 16.19 67.51 -24.26
CA TYR A 114 16.07 68.62 -23.32
C TYR A 114 14.63 69.12 -23.34
N LEU A 115 14.04 69.25 -22.15
CA LEU A 115 12.75 69.90 -21.93
C LEU A 115 12.99 71.29 -21.35
N VAL A 116 12.55 72.31 -22.07
CA VAL A 116 12.53 73.70 -21.61
C VAL A 116 11.11 74.04 -21.22
N ASN A 117 10.93 74.58 -20.03
CA ASN A 117 9.62 74.96 -19.53
C ASN A 117 9.64 76.41 -19.04
N LEU A 118 8.65 77.17 -19.47
CA LEU A 118 8.34 78.51 -19.02
C LEU A 118 6.98 78.47 -18.32
N SER A 119 6.98 78.59 -16.99
CA SER A 119 5.76 78.54 -16.19
C SER A 119 4.86 79.77 -16.43
N ASN A 120 3.60 79.68 -15.97
CA ASN A 120 2.65 80.79 -16.06
C ASN A 120 3.04 82.02 -15.23
N ARG A 121 4.03 81.91 -14.34
CA ARG A 121 4.59 83.02 -13.55
C ARG A 121 5.44 84.00 -14.36
N CYS A 122 5.65 83.76 -15.66
CA CYS A 122 6.21 84.76 -16.56
C CYS A 122 5.13 85.80 -16.84
N GLU A 123 5.32 87.02 -16.34
CA GLU A 123 4.32 88.09 -16.39
C GLU A 123 4.64 89.07 -17.53
N ASP A 124 3.62 89.81 -17.99
CA ASP A 124 3.86 91.04 -18.74
C ASP A 124 4.23 92.22 -17.84
N GLN A 125 4.60 93.36 -18.43
CA GLN A 125 4.93 94.58 -17.68
C GLN A 125 3.77 95.13 -16.83
N ASP A 126 2.53 94.67 -17.05
CA ASP A 126 1.35 95.05 -16.29
C ASP A 126 1.03 94.03 -15.16
N GLY A 127 1.91 93.05 -14.92
CA GLY A 127 1.78 92.04 -13.88
C GLY A 127 0.79 90.92 -14.19
N ARG A 128 0.53 90.64 -15.48
CA ARG A 128 -0.39 89.57 -15.90
C ARG A 128 0.36 88.32 -16.32
N ASP A 129 0.03 87.21 -15.68
CA ASP A 129 0.53 85.87 -15.96
C ASP A 129 0.35 85.44 -17.44
N LEU A 130 1.33 84.69 -17.93
CA LEU A 130 1.25 83.99 -19.21
C LEU A 130 -0.03 83.18 -19.31
N GLU A 131 -0.76 83.36 -20.43
CA GLU A 131 -2.07 82.77 -20.69
C GLU A 131 -2.10 81.28 -20.37
N LYS A 132 -1.02 80.58 -20.75
CA LYS A 132 -0.75 79.18 -20.42
C LYS A 132 0.76 78.99 -20.29
N PRO A 133 1.24 78.08 -19.41
CA PRO A 133 2.64 77.69 -19.40
C PRO A 133 3.05 77.18 -20.79
N TYR A 134 4.29 77.43 -21.16
CA TYR A 134 4.82 77.07 -22.46
C TYR A 134 6.05 76.18 -22.30
N SER A 135 6.01 75.00 -22.93
CA SER A 135 7.12 74.06 -22.88
C SER A 135 7.53 73.63 -24.28
N ILE A 136 8.83 73.46 -24.49
CA ILE A 136 9.40 72.87 -25.70
C ILE A 136 10.35 71.74 -25.34
N SER A 137 10.26 70.64 -26.08
CA SER A 137 11.26 69.57 -26.05
C SER A 137 12.09 69.60 -27.32
N PHE A 138 13.40 69.41 -27.23
CA PHE A 138 14.25 69.24 -28.41
C PHE A 138 15.41 68.27 -28.14
N SER A 139 15.94 67.67 -29.20
CA SER A 139 17.07 66.72 -29.11
C SER A 139 18.19 67.15 -30.05
N VAL A 140 19.42 67.06 -29.55
CA VAL A 140 20.63 67.42 -30.29
C VAL A 140 20.96 66.36 -31.36
N SER A 141 20.74 65.09 -31.02
CA SER A 141 20.91 63.96 -31.93
C SER A 141 19.62 63.67 -32.68
N THR A 142 19.73 63.07 -33.86
CA THR A 142 18.61 62.43 -34.56
C THR A 142 18.32 61.03 -34.02
N ASP A 143 19.29 60.43 -33.32
CA ASP A 143 19.16 59.13 -32.65
C ASP A 143 19.41 59.29 -31.15
N VAL A 144 18.36 59.03 -30.37
CA VAL A 144 18.30 59.18 -28.90
C VAL A 144 18.01 57.86 -28.19
N LEU A 145 18.00 56.74 -28.92
CA LEU A 145 17.77 55.42 -28.33
C LEU A 145 19.11 54.78 -27.93
N PRO A 146 19.24 54.20 -26.74
CA PRO A 146 20.47 53.55 -26.32
C PRO A 146 20.77 52.29 -27.16
N PRO A 147 22.06 51.94 -27.37
CA PRO A 147 22.45 50.64 -27.89
C PRO A 147 22.24 49.54 -26.83
N ASP A 148 22.17 48.29 -27.29
CA ASP A 148 22.10 47.09 -26.46
C ASP A 148 22.96 45.97 -27.08
N VAL A 149 23.28 44.95 -26.28
CA VAL A 149 23.97 43.73 -26.74
C VAL A 149 22.93 42.69 -27.13
N ILE A 150 22.99 42.21 -28.36
CA ILE A 150 22.13 41.16 -28.91
C ILE A 150 22.60 39.79 -28.44
N SER A 151 23.87 39.47 -28.67
CA SER A 151 24.45 38.18 -28.29
C SER A 151 25.93 38.25 -27.99
N ILE A 152 26.39 37.28 -27.21
CA ILE A 152 27.80 37.02 -26.94
C ILE A 152 28.03 35.53 -27.19
N GLY A 153 28.99 35.17 -28.04
CA GLY A 153 29.22 33.80 -28.47
C GLY A 153 30.68 33.44 -28.73
N GLY A 154 30.92 32.18 -29.03
CA GLY A 154 32.22 31.61 -29.36
C GLY A 154 32.09 30.15 -29.83
N ARG A 155 33.20 29.54 -30.22
CA ARG A 155 33.26 28.11 -30.55
C ARG A 155 32.95 27.24 -29.34
N LYS A 156 32.09 26.25 -29.56
CA LYS A 156 31.75 25.19 -28.62
C LYS A 156 32.29 23.85 -29.07
N ASN A 157 32.60 22.99 -28.11
CA ASN A 157 33.08 21.65 -28.40
C ASN A 157 31.92 20.70 -28.71
N THR A 158 31.69 20.40 -29.97
CA THR A 158 30.79 19.28 -30.36
C THR A 158 31.55 18.10 -30.97
N THR A 159 32.84 18.26 -31.34
CA THR A 159 33.64 17.19 -31.99
C THR A 159 35.18 17.39 -31.90
N GLY A 160 35.69 18.03 -30.83
CA GLY A 160 37.13 18.19 -30.57
C GLY A 160 37.71 19.60 -30.77
N CYS A 161 36.91 20.67 -30.65
CA CYS A 161 37.34 22.07 -30.73
C CYS A 161 38.24 22.39 -31.92
N LEU A 162 37.77 22.09 -33.13
CA LEU A 162 38.50 22.37 -34.36
C LEU A 162 38.47 23.87 -34.67
N ASN A 163 39.50 24.34 -35.36
CA ASN A 163 39.57 25.74 -35.81
C ASN A 163 38.50 26.08 -36.87
N THR A 164 37.74 25.10 -37.33
CA THR A 164 36.66 25.22 -38.32
C THR A 164 35.27 25.22 -37.69
N ASP A 165 35.16 25.02 -36.37
CA ASP A 165 33.86 24.93 -35.71
C ASP A 165 33.10 26.27 -35.75
N PRO A 166 31.78 26.23 -35.96
CA PRO A 166 30.96 27.43 -36.04
C PRO A 166 30.92 28.17 -34.70
N ILE A 167 30.85 29.50 -34.77
CA ILE A 167 30.64 30.35 -33.59
C ILE A 167 29.18 30.27 -33.20
N MET A 168 28.93 29.87 -31.95
CA MET A 168 27.59 29.71 -31.39
C MET A 168 27.40 30.72 -30.26
N ASP A 169 26.18 31.23 -30.12
CA ASP A 169 25.86 32.13 -29.01
C ASP A 169 26.02 31.39 -27.67
N PHE A 170 26.70 32.03 -26.71
CA PHE A 170 26.69 31.65 -25.30
C PHE A 170 25.46 32.23 -24.63
N VAL A 171 25.18 33.49 -24.94
CA VAL A 171 23.99 34.19 -24.50
C VAL A 171 23.40 34.94 -25.69
N ASN A 172 22.11 34.75 -25.92
CA ASN A 172 21.33 35.56 -26.85
C ASN A 172 20.21 36.26 -26.08
N PHE A 173 20.36 37.57 -25.90
CA PHE A 173 19.46 38.39 -25.10
C PHE A 173 18.11 38.65 -25.78
N GLN A 174 17.99 38.45 -27.09
CA GLN A 174 16.72 38.57 -27.80
C GLN A 174 15.83 37.35 -27.61
N ASN A 175 16.43 36.15 -27.52
CA ASN A 175 15.69 34.88 -27.44
C ASN A 175 15.79 34.19 -26.07
N ASN A 176 16.32 34.87 -25.03
CA ASN A 176 16.53 34.31 -23.69
C ASN A 176 17.32 32.99 -23.67
N PHE A 177 18.28 32.82 -24.59
CA PHE A 177 19.11 31.63 -24.65
C PHE A 177 20.37 31.81 -23.80
N TYR A 178 20.64 30.87 -22.88
CA TYR A 178 21.81 30.89 -22.00
C TYR A 178 22.47 29.49 -22.00
N SER A 179 23.65 29.38 -22.58
CA SER A 179 24.44 28.15 -22.63
C SER A 179 25.91 28.50 -22.43
N THR A 180 26.38 28.32 -21.19
CA THR A 180 27.62 28.89 -20.64
C THR A 180 28.73 27.85 -20.40
N THR A 181 28.57 26.63 -20.92
CA THR A 181 29.54 25.53 -20.81
C THR A 181 30.09 25.12 -22.18
N ASP A 182 31.09 24.25 -22.19
CA ASP A 182 31.64 23.59 -23.38
C ASP A 182 32.34 24.54 -24.36
N VAL A 183 32.95 25.58 -23.80
CA VAL A 183 33.66 26.61 -24.56
C VAL A 183 35.09 26.16 -24.88
N CYS A 184 35.47 26.23 -26.15
CA CYS A 184 36.78 25.80 -26.61
C CYS A 184 37.93 26.66 -26.06
N ILE A 185 39.06 26.02 -25.75
CA ILE A 185 40.27 26.68 -25.19
C ILE A 185 40.89 27.74 -26.11
N ASN A 186 40.61 27.67 -27.41
CA ASN A 186 41.11 28.57 -28.46
C ASN A 186 39.98 29.44 -29.07
N THR A 187 38.87 29.59 -28.35
CA THR A 187 37.69 30.28 -28.88
C THR A 187 37.91 31.78 -29.06
N PRO A 188 37.51 32.38 -30.20
CA PRO A 188 37.26 33.81 -30.26
C PRO A 188 35.91 34.16 -29.62
N LEU A 189 35.81 35.30 -28.96
CA LEU A 189 34.58 35.84 -28.37
C LEU A 189 33.96 36.84 -29.33
N VAL A 190 32.71 36.62 -29.74
CA VAL A 190 31.98 37.50 -30.67
C VAL A 190 30.81 38.17 -29.95
N LEU A 191 30.78 39.50 -29.96
CA LEU A 191 29.74 40.33 -29.37
C LEU A 191 28.99 41.03 -30.50
N THR A 192 27.67 40.91 -30.49
CA THR A 192 26.78 41.57 -31.47
C THR A 192 25.96 42.64 -30.77
N PHE A 193 25.93 43.85 -31.33
CA PHE A 193 25.20 45.02 -30.80
C PHE A 193 24.00 45.36 -31.67
N THR A 194 22.98 45.98 -31.08
CA THR A 194 21.78 46.45 -31.79
C THR A 194 22.07 47.62 -32.73
N LYS A 195 23.17 48.34 -32.52
CA LYS A 195 23.55 49.56 -33.24
C LYS A 195 25.06 49.67 -33.48
N PRO A 196 25.51 50.50 -34.44
CA PRO A 196 26.93 50.79 -34.62
C PRO A 196 27.55 51.42 -33.37
N MET A 197 28.56 50.77 -32.81
CA MET A 197 29.22 51.21 -31.59
C MET A 197 30.42 52.14 -31.86
N ASP A 198 30.73 53.02 -30.90
CA ASP A 198 32.04 53.66 -30.85
C ASP A 198 33.08 52.66 -30.33
N ARG A 199 34.04 52.32 -31.19
CA ARG A 199 35.01 51.26 -30.93
C ARG A 199 35.88 51.55 -29.70
N GLY A 200 36.34 52.79 -29.54
CA GLY A 200 37.24 53.17 -28.45
C GLY A 200 36.56 53.11 -27.09
N THR A 201 35.30 53.52 -27.02
CA THR A 201 34.52 53.41 -25.77
C THR A 201 34.22 51.96 -25.41
N VAL A 202 33.92 51.07 -26.36
CA VAL A 202 33.67 49.66 -26.06
C VAL A 202 34.95 48.94 -25.63
N GLU A 203 36.06 49.13 -26.35
CA GLU A 203 37.34 48.46 -26.06
C GLU A 203 37.90 48.85 -24.68
N SER A 204 37.81 50.13 -24.30
CA SER A 204 38.26 50.61 -22.98
C SER A 204 37.36 50.16 -21.82
N ASN A 205 36.15 49.68 -22.11
CA ASN A 205 35.17 49.22 -21.13
C ASN A 205 34.87 47.72 -21.22
N PHE A 206 35.72 46.96 -21.92
CA PHE A 206 35.69 45.50 -21.99
C PHE A 206 36.55 44.90 -20.86
N LEU A 207 35.91 44.23 -19.92
CA LEU A 207 36.53 43.68 -18.72
C LEU A 207 36.33 42.16 -18.66
N SER A 208 37.33 41.44 -18.13
CA SER A 208 37.22 39.99 -17.91
C SER A 208 37.88 39.54 -16.59
N VAL A 209 37.33 38.48 -16.00
CA VAL A 209 37.81 37.84 -14.77
C VAL A 209 37.81 36.31 -14.95
N PRO A 210 38.95 35.61 -14.93
CA PRO A 210 40.32 36.12 -14.95
C PRO A 210 40.59 37.05 -16.15
N GLN A 211 41.53 37.98 -16.00
CA GLN A 211 41.82 38.98 -17.04
C GLN A 211 42.39 38.31 -18.30
N MET A 212 41.67 38.44 -19.40
CA MET A 212 42.10 38.00 -20.73
C MET A 212 42.84 39.14 -21.45
N VAL A 213 43.97 38.81 -22.06
CA VAL A 213 44.71 39.72 -22.96
C VAL A 213 44.56 39.19 -24.38
N GLY A 214 44.19 40.04 -25.32
CA GLY A 214 43.88 39.64 -26.69
C GLY A 214 43.77 40.82 -27.66
N SER A 215 43.28 40.55 -28.86
CA SER A 215 43.09 41.55 -29.92
C SER A 215 41.62 41.74 -30.26
N PHE A 216 41.22 42.99 -30.54
CA PHE A 216 39.87 43.36 -30.97
C PHE A 216 39.80 43.54 -32.49
N VAL A 217 38.76 43.00 -33.12
CA VAL A 217 38.46 43.15 -34.55
C VAL A 217 36.99 43.50 -34.71
N TRP A 218 36.70 44.58 -35.43
CA TRP A 218 35.34 45.07 -35.65
C TRP A 218 34.84 44.80 -37.06
N SER A 219 33.53 44.58 -37.20
CA SER A 219 32.85 44.60 -38.49
C SER A 219 32.86 46.00 -39.12
N ASN A 220 32.67 46.06 -40.45
CA ASN A 220 32.66 47.32 -41.20
C ASN A 220 31.58 48.31 -40.75
N ASN A 221 30.48 47.81 -40.18
CA ASN A 221 29.36 48.60 -39.67
C ASN A 221 29.40 48.82 -38.14
N ASN A 222 30.48 48.44 -37.46
CA ASN A 222 30.67 48.58 -36.00
C ASN A 222 29.62 47.89 -35.12
N THR A 223 28.85 46.93 -35.64
CA THR A 223 27.82 46.22 -34.84
C THR A 223 28.33 44.89 -34.30
N ILE A 224 29.46 44.38 -34.77
CA ILE A 224 30.03 43.09 -34.32
C ILE A 224 31.49 43.30 -33.91
N LEU A 225 31.81 42.90 -32.69
CA LEU A 225 33.16 42.86 -32.15
C LEU A 225 33.60 41.41 -31.97
N THR A 226 34.76 41.04 -32.53
CA THR A 226 35.43 39.77 -32.29
C THR A 226 36.68 40.02 -31.46
N PHE A 227 36.75 39.47 -30.26
CA PHE A 227 37.91 39.47 -29.39
C PHE A 227 38.59 38.09 -29.43
N THR A 228 39.87 38.05 -29.80
CA THR A 228 40.67 36.81 -29.83
C THR A 228 41.68 36.84 -28.70
N PRO A 229 41.56 35.97 -27.68
CA PRO A 229 42.56 35.83 -26.63
C PRO A 229 43.95 35.49 -27.22
N ARG A 230 45.00 36.10 -26.69
CA ARG A 230 46.38 35.87 -27.14
C ARG A 230 46.93 34.53 -26.66
N GLU A 231 46.53 34.13 -25.46
CA GLU A 231 46.86 32.83 -24.86
C GLU A 231 45.61 31.96 -24.84
N THR A 232 45.80 30.64 -24.91
CA THR A 232 44.71 29.68 -24.79
C THR A 232 44.07 29.77 -23.41
N LEU A 233 42.75 29.76 -23.38
CA LEU A 233 41.99 29.78 -22.14
C LEU A 233 42.20 28.49 -21.35
N THR A 234 42.15 28.57 -20.03
CA THR A 234 42.43 27.44 -19.14
C THR A 234 41.19 26.57 -18.95
N THR A 235 41.30 25.28 -19.28
CA THR A 235 40.27 24.25 -19.05
C THR A 235 39.86 24.19 -17.57
N GLY A 236 38.56 24.06 -17.31
CA GLY A 236 37.94 24.00 -15.98
C GLY A 236 37.73 25.34 -15.29
N LEU A 237 38.16 26.46 -15.87
CA LEU A 237 37.96 27.79 -15.29
C LEU A 237 36.75 28.51 -15.89
N THR A 238 35.99 29.16 -15.03
CA THR A 238 34.90 30.07 -15.42
C THR A 238 35.45 31.48 -15.61
N TYR A 239 35.24 32.04 -16.80
CA TYR A 239 35.54 33.41 -17.16
C TYR A 239 34.26 34.23 -17.12
N VAL A 240 34.31 35.38 -16.46
CA VAL A 240 33.26 36.40 -16.48
C VAL A 240 33.71 37.54 -17.38
N LEU A 241 32.90 37.85 -18.39
CA LEU A 241 33.09 38.96 -19.31
C LEU A 241 32.06 40.05 -19.01
N THR A 242 32.51 41.30 -18.95
CA THR A 242 31.65 42.47 -18.72
C THR A 242 31.95 43.57 -19.74
N VAL A 243 30.90 44.11 -20.37
CA VAL A 243 30.94 45.39 -21.09
C VAL A 243 30.19 46.43 -20.26
N SER A 244 30.88 47.49 -19.86
CA SER A 244 30.27 48.49 -18.97
C SER A 244 29.27 49.41 -19.70
N GLN A 245 28.29 49.92 -18.95
CA GLN A 245 27.29 50.91 -19.38
C GLN A 245 27.89 52.23 -19.90
N THR A 246 29.17 52.47 -19.66
CA THR A 246 29.92 53.62 -20.18
C THR A 246 30.32 53.48 -21.65
N ALA A 247 30.22 52.29 -22.23
CA ALA A 247 30.40 52.10 -23.67
C ALA A 247 29.24 52.73 -24.45
N GLN A 248 29.55 53.41 -25.57
CA GLN A 248 28.60 54.26 -26.29
C GLN A 248 28.46 53.85 -27.76
N ASP A 249 27.32 54.19 -28.35
CA ASP A 249 27.14 54.16 -29.80
C ASP A 249 27.81 55.36 -30.49
N THR A 250 27.80 55.36 -31.83
CA THR A 250 28.37 56.48 -32.61
C THR A 250 27.62 57.81 -32.43
N SER A 251 26.49 57.83 -31.73
CA SER A 251 25.65 58.99 -31.42
C SER A 251 25.79 59.45 -29.94
N GLU A 252 26.79 58.93 -29.22
CA GLU A 252 27.09 59.19 -27.80
C GLU A 252 26.03 58.63 -26.83
N ASN A 253 25.15 57.72 -27.27
CA ASN A 253 24.22 57.06 -26.36
C ASN A 253 24.94 55.92 -25.61
N PRO A 254 24.97 55.91 -24.26
CA PRO A 254 25.55 54.82 -23.51
C PRO A 254 24.66 53.56 -23.54
N LEU A 255 25.28 52.38 -23.34
CA LEU A 255 24.55 51.15 -23.03
C LEU A 255 23.64 51.38 -21.81
N GLY A 256 22.42 50.85 -21.85
CA GLY A 256 21.45 51.03 -20.78
C GLY A 256 21.86 50.44 -19.42
N LYS A 257 22.77 49.46 -19.42
CA LYS A 257 23.30 48.78 -18.22
C LYS A 257 24.63 48.07 -18.53
N ASN A 258 25.38 47.71 -17.47
CA ASN A 258 26.51 46.80 -17.61
C ASN A 258 26.00 45.44 -18.11
N VAL A 259 26.59 44.92 -19.18
CA VAL A 259 26.28 43.58 -19.71
C VAL A 259 27.36 42.62 -19.26
N SER A 260 26.99 41.62 -18.44
CA SER A 260 27.93 40.61 -17.95
C SER A 260 27.47 39.21 -18.31
N VAL A 261 28.42 38.36 -18.75
CA VAL A 261 28.22 36.95 -19.06
C VAL A 261 29.34 36.12 -18.46
N SER A 262 29.02 34.94 -17.93
CA SER A 262 30.03 33.98 -17.49
C SER A 262 30.03 32.75 -18.40
N PHE A 263 31.19 32.20 -18.71
CA PHE A 263 31.33 30.94 -19.43
C PHE A 263 32.47 30.09 -18.87
N THR A 264 32.35 28.76 -18.92
CA THR A 264 33.38 27.83 -18.45
C THR A 264 34.08 27.18 -19.63
N VAL A 265 35.41 27.23 -19.60
CA VAL A 265 36.28 26.73 -20.66
C VAL A 265 36.60 25.28 -20.41
N GLY A 266 36.57 24.45 -21.46
CA GLY A 266 36.79 23.02 -21.33
C GLY A 266 35.55 22.21 -21.64
N THR A 267 35.81 21.01 -22.12
CA THR A 267 34.84 20.08 -22.67
C THR A 267 34.26 19.27 -21.53
N GLU A 268 32.97 19.42 -21.27
CA GLU A 268 32.19 18.41 -20.57
C GLU A 268 32.49 18.30 -19.06
N ILE A 269 31.88 19.18 -18.25
CA ILE A 269 31.75 18.97 -16.78
C ILE A 269 30.58 18.02 -16.48
N VAL A 270 29.83 17.61 -17.51
CA VAL A 270 28.77 16.61 -17.41
C VAL A 270 29.46 15.26 -17.32
N LYS A 271 29.35 14.62 -16.16
CA LYS A 271 29.90 13.27 -15.98
C LYS A 271 29.05 12.29 -16.78
N PRO A 272 29.64 11.25 -17.39
CA PRO A 272 28.87 10.20 -18.03
C PRO A 272 27.91 9.60 -17.02
N GLN A 273 26.61 9.62 -17.36
CA GLN A 273 25.54 9.07 -16.54
C GLN A 273 25.15 7.70 -17.06
N VAL A 274 24.79 6.79 -16.16
CA VAL A 274 24.22 5.49 -16.51
C VAL A 274 22.72 5.69 -16.79
N LEU A 275 22.32 5.61 -18.05
CA LEU A 275 20.95 5.81 -18.53
C LEU A 275 20.19 4.48 -18.56
N MET A 276 19.78 3.94 -17.42
CA MET A 276 19.04 2.67 -17.45
C MET A 276 17.59 2.86 -17.94
N GLN A 277 17.26 2.29 -19.09
CA GLN A 277 15.90 1.93 -19.49
C GLN A 277 15.91 0.53 -20.11
N ASP A 278 15.07 -0.35 -19.57
CA ASP A 278 14.83 -1.75 -19.97
C ASP A 278 16.07 -2.59 -20.28
N GLY A 279 16.32 -3.60 -19.44
CA GLY A 279 16.95 -4.82 -19.92
C GLY A 279 16.05 -5.44 -20.99
N PHE A 280 16.16 -4.96 -22.23
CA PHE A 280 15.33 -5.36 -23.35
C PHE A 280 15.73 -6.78 -23.76
N ILE A 281 15.14 -7.78 -23.11
CA ILE A 281 14.95 -9.09 -23.73
C ILE A 281 13.61 -9.00 -24.46
N GLN A 282 13.59 -9.17 -25.78
CA GLN A 282 12.34 -9.10 -26.55
C GLN A 282 11.28 -10.07 -26.00
N ASN A 283 10.08 -9.52 -25.80
CA ASN A 283 8.83 -10.14 -25.34
C ASN A 283 8.51 -11.50 -25.96
N VAL A 284 8.00 -12.46 -25.15
CA VAL A 284 6.56 -12.81 -25.02
C VAL A 284 6.34 -13.51 -23.65
N GLY A 285 5.99 -12.75 -22.60
CA GLY A 285 5.56 -13.30 -21.30
C GLY A 285 6.53 -13.08 -20.13
N GLY A 286 6.40 -11.93 -19.45
CA GLY A 286 6.44 -11.90 -17.98
C GLY A 286 7.75 -11.60 -17.23
N CYS A 287 8.75 -10.94 -17.81
CA CYS A 287 9.90 -10.43 -17.03
C CYS A 287 10.22 -8.97 -17.38
N SER A 288 10.01 -8.05 -16.43
CA SER A 288 10.47 -6.66 -16.50
C SER A 288 11.21 -6.30 -15.20
N PRO A 289 12.55 -6.23 -15.20
CA PRO A 289 13.26 -5.49 -14.16
C PRO A 289 13.17 -4.00 -14.50
N GLY A 290 12.18 -3.32 -13.94
CA GLY A 290 12.13 -1.85 -13.93
C GLY A 290 10.80 -1.24 -14.37
N THR A 291 9.81 -1.19 -13.47
CA THR A 291 8.70 -0.20 -13.57
C THR A 291 8.67 0.74 -12.37
N LEU A 292 9.72 0.78 -11.54
CA LEU A 292 9.83 1.70 -10.39
C LEU A 292 11.11 2.54 -10.39
N ALA A 293 11.72 2.79 -11.56
CA ALA A 293 12.94 3.59 -11.66
C ALA A 293 12.87 4.74 -12.68
N SER A 294 11.68 5.21 -13.06
CA SER A 294 11.58 6.35 -14.01
C SER A 294 10.68 7.50 -13.59
N THR A 295 10.10 7.52 -12.38
CA THR A 295 9.21 8.65 -12.01
C THR A 295 9.63 9.50 -10.82
N LEU A 296 10.63 9.13 -10.00
CA LEU A 296 10.99 9.97 -8.83
C LEU A 296 12.51 9.95 -8.48
N PHE A 297 13.13 11.13 -8.65
CA PHE A 297 14.31 11.71 -7.95
C PHE A 297 15.71 11.83 -8.64
N PRO A 298 16.38 13.01 -8.49
CA PRO A 298 17.74 13.32 -8.97
C PRO A 298 18.87 12.98 -7.97
N ALA A 299 18.71 11.97 -7.11
CA ALA A 299 19.75 11.56 -6.16
C ALA A 299 19.93 10.03 -6.17
N GLY A 300 20.89 9.56 -6.98
CA GLY A 300 21.62 8.28 -6.86
C GLY A 300 20.81 6.99 -6.59
N LEU A 301 20.71 6.12 -7.61
CA LEU A 301 20.28 4.72 -7.44
C LEU A 301 21.23 3.96 -6.50
N PHE A 302 20.80 3.68 -5.28
CA PHE A 302 21.42 2.66 -4.42
C PHE A 302 20.42 1.51 -4.18
N ASN A 303 20.81 0.30 -4.57
CA ASN A 303 20.17 -1.00 -4.29
C ASN A 303 18.73 -1.21 -4.81
N ALA A 304 18.57 -1.42 -6.12
CA ALA A 304 17.39 -2.09 -6.66
C ALA A 304 17.65 -3.61 -6.79
N VAL A 305 16.74 -4.44 -6.25
CA VAL A 305 16.72 -5.90 -6.44
C VAL A 305 15.48 -6.23 -7.27
N GLY A 306 15.66 -6.74 -8.49
CA GLY A 306 14.56 -7.23 -9.34
C GLY A 306 14.39 -8.75 -9.24
N LEU A 307 13.14 -9.23 -9.23
CA LEU A 307 12.78 -10.65 -9.29
C LEU A 307 12.12 -10.96 -10.64
N CYS A 308 12.64 -11.98 -11.34
CA CYS A 308 12.03 -12.53 -12.55
C CYS A 308 11.25 -13.79 -12.17
N THR A 309 9.92 -13.81 -12.36
CA THR A 309 9.03 -14.90 -11.93
C THR A 309 8.32 -15.63 -13.07
N GLY A 310 8.82 -15.54 -14.31
CA GLY A 310 8.22 -16.18 -15.49
C GLY A 310 9.12 -17.25 -16.14
N ILE A 311 8.57 -18.44 -16.39
CA ILE A 311 9.23 -19.58 -17.07
C ILE A 311 9.03 -19.43 -18.58
N VAL A 312 10.12 -19.15 -19.32
CA VAL A 312 10.21 -19.35 -20.78
C VAL A 312 11.59 -19.96 -21.10
N PRO A 313 11.69 -21.12 -21.77
CA PRO A 313 12.97 -21.71 -22.16
C PRO A 313 13.78 -20.81 -23.09
N GLY A 314 15.06 -20.55 -22.78
CA GLY A 314 16.01 -19.81 -23.65
C GLY A 314 16.71 -18.59 -23.03
N PHE A 315 16.42 -18.22 -21.79
CA PHE A 315 16.91 -16.96 -21.18
C PHE A 315 18.25 -17.07 -20.43
N GLN A 316 18.82 -18.27 -20.28
CA GLN A 316 20.02 -18.49 -19.46
C GLN A 316 21.31 -17.87 -20.06
N SER A 317 21.29 -17.46 -21.34
CA SER A 317 22.39 -16.76 -22.01
C SER A 317 22.05 -15.30 -22.38
N SER A 318 20.98 -14.76 -21.79
CA SER A 318 20.53 -13.41 -22.11
C SER A 318 21.59 -12.37 -21.76
N PRO A 319 21.93 -11.45 -22.68
CA PRO A 319 22.94 -10.45 -22.43
C PRO A 319 22.45 -9.36 -21.47
N ILE A 320 23.37 -8.79 -20.70
CA ILE A 320 23.14 -7.55 -19.95
C ILE A 320 23.49 -6.39 -20.86
N MET A 321 22.59 -5.41 -20.96
CA MET A 321 22.84 -4.16 -21.67
C MET A 321 22.92 -3.01 -20.66
N ILE A 322 23.95 -2.17 -20.81
CA ILE A 322 24.17 -0.97 -20.00
C ILE A 322 24.34 0.19 -20.97
N ASP A 323 23.45 1.17 -20.87
CA ASP A 323 23.49 2.40 -21.64
C ASP A 323 24.06 3.56 -20.83
N PHE A 324 24.90 4.36 -21.47
CA PHE A 324 25.49 5.58 -20.94
C PHE A 324 24.95 6.80 -21.69
N SER A 325 25.00 7.97 -21.06
CA SER A 325 24.53 9.23 -21.65
C SER A 325 25.35 9.72 -22.84
N GLU A 326 26.54 9.14 -23.01
CA GLU A 326 27.55 9.50 -23.99
C GLU A 326 28.53 8.33 -24.24
N ALA A 327 29.50 8.53 -25.13
CA ALA A 327 30.47 7.51 -25.50
C ALA A 327 31.54 7.28 -24.42
N MET A 328 31.72 6.03 -23.99
CA MET A 328 32.70 5.66 -22.97
C MET A 328 34.09 5.38 -23.54
N ASN A 329 35.14 5.67 -22.77
CA ASN A 329 36.51 5.26 -23.08
C ASN A 329 36.72 3.79 -22.68
N LEU A 330 36.90 2.93 -23.67
CA LEU A 330 37.03 1.48 -23.46
C LEU A 330 38.27 1.11 -22.62
N ALA A 331 39.37 1.86 -22.76
CA ALA A 331 40.62 1.56 -22.06
C ALA A 331 40.48 1.70 -20.54
N THR A 332 39.65 2.63 -20.08
CA THR A 332 39.37 2.85 -18.65
C THR A 332 38.11 2.11 -18.22
N THR A 333 37.07 2.07 -19.05
CA THR A 333 35.74 1.62 -18.64
C THR A 333 35.62 0.10 -18.59
N ASP A 334 36.28 -0.63 -19.48
CA ASP A 334 36.11 -2.09 -19.56
C ASP A 334 36.62 -2.81 -18.30
N SER A 335 37.73 -2.32 -17.73
CA SER A 335 38.31 -2.82 -16.47
C SER A 335 37.61 -2.30 -15.21
N ASN A 336 36.85 -1.22 -15.33
CA ASN A 336 36.10 -0.60 -14.24
C ASN A 336 34.67 -1.14 -14.10
N ILE A 337 34.26 -2.09 -14.96
CA ILE A 337 32.98 -2.79 -14.86
C ILE A 337 33.23 -4.24 -14.45
N ASN A 338 32.76 -4.58 -13.26
CA ASN A 338 32.91 -5.90 -12.65
C ASN A 338 31.55 -6.56 -12.39
N ILE A 339 31.49 -7.88 -12.54
CA ILE A 339 30.31 -8.70 -12.21
C ILE A 339 30.74 -9.70 -11.15
N SER A 340 30.03 -9.73 -10.01
CA SER A 340 30.35 -10.59 -8.88
C SER A 340 29.14 -11.45 -8.49
N PRO A 341 29.26 -12.79 -8.35
CA PRO A 341 30.45 -13.62 -8.57
C PRO A 341 30.98 -13.54 -10.01
N ASN A 342 32.29 -13.71 -10.19
CA ASN A 342 32.93 -13.57 -11.49
C ASN A 342 32.38 -14.59 -12.49
N ILE A 343 31.96 -14.11 -13.66
CA ILE A 343 31.45 -14.93 -14.76
C ILE A 343 32.11 -14.47 -16.06
N ASN A 344 32.56 -15.45 -16.86
CA ASN A 344 33.16 -15.15 -18.14
C ASN A 344 32.07 -14.74 -19.13
N GLY A 345 32.33 -13.69 -19.90
CA GLY A 345 31.45 -13.24 -20.96
C GLY A 345 32.16 -12.36 -21.97
N ILE A 346 31.51 -12.17 -23.11
CA ILE A 346 31.97 -11.29 -24.18
C ILE A 346 31.35 -9.92 -23.95
N LYS A 347 32.20 -8.91 -23.75
CA LYS A 347 31.80 -7.50 -23.75
C LYS A 347 31.85 -6.98 -25.19
N THR A 348 30.72 -6.53 -25.70
CA THR A 348 30.62 -5.86 -27.00
C THR A 348 30.09 -4.45 -26.79
N TRP A 349 30.63 -3.52 -27.56
CA TRP A 349 30.27 -2.11 -27.44
C TRP A 349 29.56 -1.65 -28.71
N SER A 350 28.47 -0.91 -28.55
CA SER A 350 27.70 -0.38 -29.66
C SER A 350 27.12 1.00 -29.33
N THR A 351 26.44 1.59 -30.30
CA THR A 351 25.70 2.85 -30.14
C THR A 351 24.40 2.60 -29.36
N SER A 352 24.10 3.46 -28.40
CA SER A 352 22.85 3.39 -27.64
C SER A 352 21.67 3.84 -28.52
N PRO A 353 20.56 3.09 -28.57
CA PRO A 353 19.32 3.48 -29.21
C PRO A 353 18.42 4.35 -28.31
N ASN A 354 18.83 4.67 -27.08
CA ASN A 354 18.04 5.50 -26.16
C ASN A 354 18.00 6.96 -26.64
N GLY A 355 16.80 7.57 -26.70
CA GLY A 355 16.62 8.96 -27.11
C GLY A 355 17.16 10.00 -26.11
N GLY A 356 17.49 9.59 -24.88
CA GLY A 356 18.18 10.42 -23.89
C GLY A 356 19.72 10.40 -24.03
N CYS A 357 20.25 9.47 -24.83
CA CYS A 357 21.66 9.50 -25.19
C CYS A 357 21.86 10.62 -26.24
N GLY A 358 22.70 11.58 -25.88
CA GLY A 358 23.06 12.70 -26.74
C GLY A 358 22.47 14.07 -26.43
N SER A 359 22.14 14.34 -25.17
CA SER A 359 21.93 15.72 -24.69
C SER A 359 23.18 16.60 -24.86
N THR A 360 24.38 16.02 -25.05
CA THR A 360 25.65 16.73 -25.29
C THR A 360 26.41 16.31 -26.57
N GLY A 361 25.97 15.29 -27.33
CA GLY A 361 26.63 14.85 -28.59
C GLY A 361 26.05 13.55 -29.21
N PRO A 362 26.44 13.11 -30.41
CA PRO A 362 25.95 11.84 -30.96
C PRO A 362 26.39 10.68 -30.07
N CYS A 363 25.52 9.70 -29.86
CA CYS A 363 25.75 8.56 -28.95
C CYS A 363 27.07 7.79 -29.14
N GLY A 364 27.81 7.97 -30.22
CA GLY A 364 29.08 7.27 -30.45
C GLY A 364 28.91 5.74 -30.47
N THR A 365 29.95 5.00 -30.80
CA THR A 365 29.87 3.53 -30.92
C THR A 365 30.17 2.80 -29.61
N THR A 366 30.43 3.53 -28.53
CA THR A 366 30.83 3.00 -27.22
C THR A 366 29.96 3.50 -26.08
N SER A 367 28.73 3.93 -26.35
CA SER A 367 27.77 4.35 -25.32
C SER A 367 26.90 3.21 -24.78
N ARG A 368 26.90 2.04 -25.43
CA ARG A 368 26.20 0.84 -24.95
C ARG A 368 27.20 -0.29 -24.77
N LEU A 369 27.25 -0.85 -23.56
CA LEU A 369 27.90 -2.12 -23.29
C LEU A 369 26.85 -3.24 -23.34
N THR A 370 27.12 -4.27 -24.12
CA THR A 370 26.40 -5.55 -24.09
C THR A 370 27.35 -6.63 -23.58
N PHE A 371 27.10 -7.15 -22.39
CA PHE A 371 27.79 -8.30 -21.82
C PHE A 371 26.98 -9.56 -22.11
N THR A 372 27.49 -10.43 -22.97
CA THR A 372 26.90 -11.75 -23.24
C THR A 372 27.71 -12.80 -22.49
N PRO A 373 27.14 -13.51 -21.51
CA PRO A 373 27.89 -14.53 -20.79
C PRO A 373 28.26 -15.69 -21.74
N VAL A 374 29.50 -16.20 -21.67
CA VAL A 374 29.92 -17.34 -22.51
C VAL A 374 29.44 -18.67 -21.95
N THR A 375 29.17 -18.70 -20.66
CA THR A 375 28.54 -19.81 -19.94
C THR A 375 27.21 -19.29 -19.37
N PRO A 376 26.12 -20.07 -19.41
CA PRO A 376 24.84 -19.62 -18.88
C PRO A 376 24.93 -19.08 -17.45
N TRP A 377 24.13 -18.04 -17.15
CA TRP A 377 24.03 -17.47 -15.81
C TRP A 377 23.67 -18.56 -14.80
N GLN A 378 24.42 -18.65 -13.70
CA GLN A 378 24.11 -19.64 -12.66
C GLN A 378 22.82 -19.27 -11.92
N HIS A 379 21.86 -20.20 -11.86
CA HIS A 379 20.61 -20.05 -11.12
C HIS A 379 20.86 -19.78 -9.64
N SER A 380 19.91 -19.10 -8.97
CA SER A 380 19.97 -18.81 -7.53
C SER A 380 21.15 -17.95 -7.08
N VAL A 381 21.97 -17.47 -8.02
CA VAL A 381 23.08 -16.58 -7.74
C VAL A 381 22.63 -15.15 -7.99
N THR A 382 22.79 -14.34 -6.95
CA THR A 382 22.71 -12.88 -7.08
C THR A 382 24.01 -12.40 -7.70
N TYR A 383 23.93 -11.93 -8.95
CA TYR A 383 25.03 -11.25 -9.60
C TYR A 383 24.90 -9.75 -9.35
N THR A 384 25.91 -9.17 -8.74
CA THR A 384 26.06 -7.73 -8.57
C THR A 384 26.95 -7.21 -9.69
N VAL A 385 26.39 -6.35 -10.54
CA VAL A 385 27.14 -5.58 -11.53
C VAL A 385 27.56 -4.28 -10.87
N THR A 386 28.86 -4.00 -10.87
CA THR A 386 29.44 -2.77 -10.33
C THR A 386 30.17 -2.02 -11.43
N ILE A 387 29.81 -0.76 -11.61
CA ILE A 387 30.49 0.21 -12.46
C ILE A 387 31.24 1.16 -11.52
N SER A 388 32.56 1.17 -11.59
CA SER A 388 33.36 2.08 -10.77
C SER A 388 33.14 3.52 -11.23
N GLY A 389 33.09 4.44 -10.26
CA GLY A 389 33.12 5.88 -10.51
C GLY A 389 34.38 6.34 -11.24
N ASN A 390 35.43 5.51 -11.32
CA ASN A 390 36.65 5.78 -12.09
C ASN A 390 36.53 5.45 -13.58
N ALA A 391 35.45 4.80 -14.03
CA ALA A 391 35.18 4.67 -15.46
C ALA A 391 35.03 6.06 -16.08
N THR A 392 35.62 6.28 -17.26
CA THR A 392 35.61 7.61 -17.90
C THR A 392 34.97 7.58 -19.27
N ASP A 393 34.37 8.69 -19.66
CA ASP A 393 34.04 8.96 -21.05
C ASP A 393 35.29 9.05 -21.94
N VAL A 394 35.10 9.22 -23.25
CA VAL A 394 36.18 9.47 -24.22
C VAL A 394 36.95 10.77 -23.96
N ALA A 395 36.38 11.73 -23.24
CA ALA A 395 36.99 13.01 -22.86
C ALA A 395 37.81 12.92 -21.55
N GLY A 396 37.70 11.83 -20.79
CA GLY A 396 38.42 11.57 -19.55
C GLY A 396 37.65 11.92 -18.27
N ASN A 397 36.35 12.27 -18.32
CA ASN A 397 35.58 12.57 -17.12
C ASN A 397 35.12 11.29 -16.42
N PRO A 398 35.35 11.16 -15.11
CA PRO A 398 34.88 10.01 -14.35
C PRO A 398 33.36 10.05 -14.14
N VAL A 399 32.70 8.90 -14.25
CA VAL A 399 31.30 8.66 -13.81
C VAL A 399 31.08 9.21 -12.38
N GLY A 400 32.13 9.17 -11.55
CA GLY A 400 32.23 9.86 -10.27
C GLY A 400 31.79 8.99 -9.11
N GLN A 401 30.52 8.58 -9.08
CA GLN A 401 30.01 7.65 -8.06
C GLN A 401 30.05 6.21 -8.57
N ASN A 402 30.29 5.24 -7.68
CA ASN A 402 30.14 3.83 -8.03
C ASN A 402 28.64 3.53 -8.22
N TYR A 403 28.30 2.90 -9.33
CA TYR A 403 26.96 2.39 -9.57
C TYR A 403 26.95 0.88 -9.37
N SER A 404 25.98 0.37 -8.62
CA SER A 404 25.80 -1.07 -8.48
C SER A 404 24.33 -1.43 -8.54
N PHE A 405 24.01 -2.45 -9.34
CA PHE A 405 22.72 -3.11 -9.32
C PHE A 405 22.95 -4.61 -9.18
N SER A 406 21.98 -5.28 -8.57
CA SER A 406 22.02 -6.73 -8.43
C SER A 406 20.78 -7.34 -9.05
N PHE A 407 20.99 -8.43 -9.79
CA PHE A 407 19.89 -9.28 -10.22
C PHE A 407 20.16 -10.68 -9.70
N THR A 408 19.10 -11.34 -9.24
CA THR A 408 19.15 -12.75 -8.92
C THR A 408 18.54 -13.48 -10.10
N VAL A 409 19.31 -14.38 -10.70
CA VAL A 409 18.78 -15.29 -11.71
C VAL A 409 17.74 -16.13 -10.98
N GLY A 410 16.46 -15.94 -11.36
CA GLY A 410 15.33 -16.59 -10.70
C GLY A 410 15.61 -18.07 -10.51
N GLN A 411 15.29 -18.58 -9.33
CA GLN A 411 15.23 -20.02 -9.18
C GLN A 411 13.99 -20.48 -9.93
N ASP A 412 14.07 -21.63 -10.61
CA ASP A 412 13.01 -22.56 -10.28
C ASP A 412 13.21 -22.91 -8.80
N PHE A 413 12.37 -22.35 -7.93
CA PHE A 413 12.44 -22.62 -6.49
C PHE A 413 12.03 -24.06 -6.16
N GLN A 414 11.68 -24.86 -7.17
CA GLN A 414 11.45 -26.29 -7.04
C GLN A 414 12.74 -27.03 -7.42
N ILE A 415 13.49 -27.51 -6.42
CA ILE A 415 14.48 -28.56 -6.66
C ILE A 415 13.76 -29.80 -7.21
N PRO A 416 14.33 -30.56 -8.16
CA PRO A 416 13.75 -31.83 -8.56
C PRO A 416 13.76 -32.74 -7.34
N ARG A 417 12.58 -33.20 -6.93
CA ARG A 417 12.41 -34.09 -5.77
C ARG A 417 12.06 -35.49 -6.26
N VAL A 418 12.56 -36.50 -5.55
CA VAL A 418 11.98 -37.83 -5.66
C VAL A 418 10.68 -37.85 -4.86
N ILE A 419 9.54 -37.81 -5.57
CA ILE A 419 8.21 -37.61 -4.95
C ILE A 419 7.54 -38.92 -4.55
N PHE A 420 7.86 -40.00 -5.24
CA PHE A 420 7.26 -41.30 -5.01
C PHE A 420 8.18 -42.42 -5.50
N GLN A 421 8.14 -43.53 -4.79
CA GLN A 421 8.79 -44.77 -5.19
C GLN A 421 7.75 -45.87 -5.12
N ASP A 422 7.48 -46.51 -6.25
CA ASP A 422 6.82 -47.81 -6.27
C ASP A 422 7.85 -48.84 -6.71
N GLY A 423 8.06 -49.84 -5.86
CA GLY A 423 8.70 -51.09 -6.25
C GLY A 423 7.78 -52.19 -5.76
N PHE A 424 7.62 -53.24 -6.57
CA PHE A 424 6.86 -54.45 -6.25
C PHE A 424 5.34 -54.38 -6.43
N LEU A 425 4.88 -53.94 -7.61
CA LEU A 425 3.54 -54.30 -8.10
C LEU A 425 3.56 -55.73 -8.66
N ASN A 426 3.64 -56.72 -7.77
CA ASN A 426 3.22 -58.08 -8.08
C ASN A 426 2.14 -58.48 -7.08
N ILE A 427 0.92 -58.62 -7.59
CA ILE A 427 -0.32 -58.92 -6.87
C ILE A 427 -0.39 -60.39 -6.39
N GLY A 428 0.74 -60.97 -5.98
CA GLY A 428 0.84 -62.35 -5.54
C GLY A 428 1.87 -62.52 -4.42
N ALA A 429 1.38 -62.63 -3.19
CA ALA A 429 2.04 -63.15 -1.98
C ALA A 429 3.54 -62.81 -1.78
N GLY A 430 3.82 -61.74 -1.01
CA GLY A 430 5.10 -61.60 -0.30
C GLY A 430 5.69 -60.19 -0.21
N CYS A 431 5.32 -59.27 -1.11
CA CYS A 431 5.76 -57.87 -1.04
C CYS A 431 4.53 -56.96 -1.03
N ALA A 432 3.95 -56.71 0.15
CA ALA A 432 2.98 -55.63 0.31
C ALA A 432 3.76 -54.34 0.64
N PRO A 433 3.51 -53.21 -0.05
CA PRO A 433 4.03 -51.92 0.38
C PRO A 433 3.55 -51.69 1.82
N GLY A 434 4.46 -51.67 2.78
CA GLY A 434 4.13 -51.18 4.10
C GLY A 434 3.58 -49.77 3.95
N SER A 435 2.39 -49.51 4.49
CA SER A 435 1.83 -48.17 4.63
C SER A 435 2.75 -47.33 5.51
N LEU A 436 3.78 -46.78 4.89
CA LEU A 436 4.74 -45.89 5.51
C LEU A 436 4.08 -44.53 5.63
N ALA A 437 3.54 -44.24 6.82
CA ALA A 437 3.07 -42.92 7.20
C ALA A 437 4.15 -41.88 6.86
N SER A 438 3.84 -40.99 5.93
CA SER A 438 4.69 -39.85 5.59
C SER A 438 4.18 -38.61 6.32
N VAL A 439 5.02 -38.02 7.16
CA VAL A 439 4.94 -36.58 7.45
C VAL A 439 5.51 -35.89 6.22
N LEU A 440 4.72 -35.02 5.58
CA LEU A 440 5.19 -34.12 4.53
C LEU A 440 6.25 -33.18 5.13
N ASP A 441 7.52 -33.34 4.75
CA ASP A 441 8.53 -32.29 4.89
C ASP A 441 8.35 -31.32 3.70
N PRO A 442 7.90 -30.07 3.93
CA PRO A 442 7.69 -29.11 2.85
C PRO A 442 9.00 -28.74 2.13
N ILE A 443 10.17 -28.98 2.74
CA ILE A 443 11.44 -28.40 2.27
C ILE A 443 12.36 -29.41 1.56
N ASN A 444 12.36 -30.72 1.87
CA ASN A 444 13.33 -31.66 1.28
C ASN A 444 12.79 -32.94 0.61
N GLY A 445 11.48 -33.17 0.56
CA GLY A 445 10.96 -34.47 0.10
C GLY A 445 11.32 -35.62 1.06
N ILE A 446 10.89 -36.85 0.76
CA ILE A 446 11.06 -38.01 1.65
C ILE A 446 12.56 -38.33 1.78
N ARG A 447 13.15 -38.36 2.99
CA ARG A 447 14.50 -38.89 3.24
C ARG A 447 14.46 -40.16 4.10
N ASP A 448 15.35 -41.10 3.75
CA ASP A 448 15.64 -42.41 4.37
C ASP A 448 14.47 -43.37 4.61
N LYS A 449 14.35 -44.37 3.72
CA LYS A 449 13.50 -45.54 3.92
C LYS A 449 14.29 -46.82 3.64
N THR A 450 14.51 -47.63 4.66
CA THR A 450 14.97 -49.02 4.52
C THR A 450 13.75 -49.93 4.48
N GLY A 451 13.54 -50.64 3.37
CA GLY A 451 12.51 -51.68 3.24
C GLY A 451 13.14 -53.06 3.04
N ALA A 452 12.53 -54.11 3.58
CA ALA A 452 12.92 -55.50 3.35
C ALA A 452 11.80 -56.23 2.59
N CYS A 453 12.16 -56.99 1.56
CA CYS A 453 11.23 -57.85 0.82
C CYS A 453 11.46 -59.30 1.26
N SER A 454 10.49 -59.89 1.96
CA SER A 454 10.51 -61.28 2.39
C SER A 454 9.65 -62.14 1.48
N GLY A 455 10.27 -62.84 0.52
CA GLY A 455 9.55 -63.82 -0.29
C GLY A 455 10.48 -64.72 -1.10
N LEU A 456 10.59 -65.98 -0.71
CA LEU A 456 11.04 -67.07 -1.59
C LEU A 456 9.92 -67.42 -2.59
N SER A 457 9.52 -66.48 -3.44
CA SER A 457 8.59 -66.76 -4.55
C SER A 457 9.37 -66.89 -5.86
N PRO A 458 9.24 -68.01 -6.60
CA PRO A 458 9.82 -68.20 -7.93
C PRO A 458 9.32 -67.20 -8.99
N ALA A 459 8.38 -66.31 -8.65
CA ALA A 459 7.78 -65.32 -9.55
C ALA A 459 8.38 -63.90 -9.43
N SER A 460 9.48 -63.72 -8.70
CA SER A 460 10.14 -62.42 -8.48
C SER A 460 11.27 -62.10 -9.47
N ALA A 461 11.39 -62.89 -10.54
CA ALA A 461 12.47 -62.73 -11.51
C ALA A 461 12.39 -61.38 -12.25
N ASN A 462 13.50 -60.64 -12.27
CA ASN A 462 13.66 -59.32 -12.91
C ASN A 462 12.67 -58.21 -12.50
N THR A 463 12.18 -58.19 -11.25
CA THR A 463 11.20 -57.18 -10.81
C THR A 463 11.75 -55.74 -10.93
N PRO A 464 11.07 -54.82 -11.67
CA PRO A 464 11.55 -53.46 -11.89
C PRO A 464 11.30 -52.52 -10.70
N ILE A 465 12.09 -51.45 -10.64
CA ILE A 465 12.00 -50.36 -9.66
C ILE A 465 11.55 -49.08 -10.37
N PHE A 466 10.54 -48.40 -9.84
CA PHE A 466 10.02 -47.13 -10.37
C PHE A 466 10.43 -45.96 -9.46
N ILE A 467 11.02 -44.93 -10.05
CA ILE A 467 11.48 -43.71 -9.37
C ILE A 467 10.81 -42.50 -10.02
N HIS A 468 9.91 -41.84 -9.29
CA HIS A 468 9.20 -40.66 -9.77
C HIS A 468 9.86 -39.37 -9.32
N PHE A 469 10.05 -38.44 -10.24
CA PHE A 469 10.54 -37.09 -9.98
C PHE A 469 9.36 -36.09 -9.96
N SER A 470 9.51 -34.98 -9.24
CA SER A 470 8.53 -33.87 -9.19
C SER A 470 8.32 -33.20 -10.54
N GLU A 471 9.25 -33.42 -11.47
CA GLU A 471 9.36 -32.78 -12.77
C GLU A 471 10.27 -33.60 -13.70
N SER A 472 10.51 -33.09 -14.91
CA SER A 472 11.37 -33.75 -15.90
C SER A 472 12.85 -33.57 -15.54
N VAL A 473 13.60 -34.67 -15.41
CA VAL A 473 15.04 -34.62 -15.14
C VAL A 473 15.89 -34.86 -16.38
N VAL A 474 17.12 -34.31 -16.39
CA VAL A 474 18.12 -34.60 -17.42
C VAL A 474 18.61 -36.02 -17.23
N GLN A 475 18.15 -36.92 -18.10
CA GLN A 475 18.39 -38.37 -18.02
C GLN A 475 19.86 -38.71 -17.79
N SER A 476 20.78 -38.06 -18.51
CA SER A 476 22.22 -38.34 -18.41
C SER A 476 22.80 -38.01 -17.03
N THR A 477 22.28 -37.01 -16.31
CA THR A 477 22.78 -36.62 -14.98
C THR A 477 22.39 -37.61 -13.89
N VAL A 478 21.27 -38.32 -14.10
CA VAL A 478 20.86 -39.44 -13.27
C VAL A 478 21.57 -40.72 -13.72
N GLU A 479 21.57 -41.02 -15.02
CA GLU A 479 22.07 -42.30 -15.54
C GLU A 479 23.57 -42.51 -15.35
N ASN A 480 24.38 -41.46 -15.54
CA ASN A 480 25.84 -41.53 -15.50
C ASN A 480 26.41 -41.70 -14.08
N ALA A 481 25.64 -41.32 -13.06
CA ALA A 481 26.10 -41.30 -11.68
C ALA A 481 25.15 -42.01 -10.69
N MET A 482 24.01 -42.52 -11.15
CA MET A 482 23.21 -43.47 -10.40
C MET A 482 23.98 -44.76 -10.21
N SER A 483 24.20 -45.12 -8.95
CA SER A 483 24.86 -46.36 -8.56
C SER A 483 23.90 -47.27 -7.80
N ILE A 484 24.00 -48.57 -8.04
CA ILE A 484 23.39 -49.62 -7.22
C ILE A 484 24.53 -50.42 -6.60
N SER A 485 24.50 -50.64 -5.28
CA SER A 485 25.57 -51.33 -4.55
C SER A 485 24.99 -52.41 -3.63
N PRO A 486 25.35 -53.71 -3.77
CA PRO A 486 26.24 -54.30 -4.77
C PRO A 486 25.79 -54.05 -6.20
N ASN A 487 26.74 -53.97 -7.13
CA ASN A 487 26.42 -53.66 -8.52
C ASN A 487 25.52 -54.73 -9.15
N ILE A 488 24.41 -54.29 -9.74
CA ILE A 488 23.50 -55.14 -10.52
C ILE A 488 23.24 -54.47 -11.87
N ILE A 489 23.34 -55.26 -12.93
CA ILE A 489 23.16 -54.76 -14.30
C ILE A 489 21.68 -54.82 -14.64
N GLY A 490 21.17 -53.74 -15.24
CA GLY A 490 19.77 -53.64 -15.65
C GLY A 490 19.57 -52.54 -16.69
N THR A 491 18.41 -52.53 -17.31
CA THR A 491 18.00 -51.51 -18.27
C THR A 491 17.31 -50.35 -17.55
N LYS A 492 17.67 -49.12 -17.93
CA LYS A 492 17.04 -47.88 -17.48
C LYS A 492 16.13 -47.39 -18.60
N THR A 493 14.85 -47.22 -18.31
CA THR A 493 13.87 -46.70 -19.27
C THR A 493 13.13 -45.53 -18.67
N TRP A 494 13.01 -44.45 -19.43
CA TRP A 494 12.31 -43.23 -19.02
C TRP A 494 10.91 -43.16 -19.60
N LEU A 495 9.96 -42.77 -18.76
CA LEU A 495 8.56 -42.61 -19.09
C LEU A 495 8.03 -41.29 -18.51
N THR A 496 6.81 -40.94 -18.89
CA THR A 496 6.07 -39.82 -18.29
C THR A 496 5.38 -40.28 -17.00
N SER A 497 5.55 -39.54 -15.91
CA SER A 497 4.88 -39.81 -14.63
C SER A 497 3.38 -39.47 -14.72
N GLY A 498 2.51 -40.39 -14.29
CA GLY A 498 1.05 -40.20 -14.25
C GLY A 498 0.50 -39.58 -12.95
N ASN A 499 1.37 -39.09 -12.07
CA ASN A 499 1.00 -38.61 -10.73
C ASN A 499 0.48 -37.15 -10.77
N ALA A 500 -0.59 -36.83 -10.03
CA ALA A 500 -1.26 -35.52 -10.03
C ALA A 500 -0.42 -34.34 -9.50
N LEU A 501 0.66 -34.61 -8.76
CA LEU A 501 1.60 -33.58 -8.30
C LEU A 501 2.47 -32.98 -9.41
N CYS A 502 2.47 -33.59 -10.60
CA CYS A 502 3.04 -33.06 -11.82
C CYS A 502 2.31 -31.81 -12.38
N GLY A 503 1.26 -31.29 -11.72
CA GLY A 503 0.30 -30.35 -12.33
C GLY A 503 0.30 -28.92 -11.80
N SER A 504 1.03 -28.60 -10.74
CA SER A 504 1.08 -27.23 -10.18
C SER A 504 2.31 -26.42 -10.61
N THR A 505 3.29 -27.02 -11.29
CA THR A 505 4.61 -26.43 -11.58
C THR A 505 5.06 -26.52 -13.05
N GLY A 506 4.34 -27.25 -13.93
CA GLY A 506 4.64 -27.37 -15.36
C GLY A 506 4.16 -28.72 -15.94
N THR A 507 4.15 -28.92 -17.26
CA THR A 507 3.70 -30.20 -17.86
C THR A 507 4.75 -31.31 -17.68
N CYS A 508 4.39 -32.44 -17.05
CA CYS A 508 5.30 -33.59 -16.94
C CYS A 508 5.68 -34.16 -18.31
N GLY A 509 6.98 -34.10 -18.62
CA GLY A 509 7.58 -34.63 -19.84
C GLY A 509 8.05 -36.08 -19.69
N ASN A 510 8.55 -36.66 -20.78
CA ASN A 510 8.91 -38.08 -20.90
C ASN A 510 10.12 -38.53 -20.05
N SER A 511 10.70 -37.65 -19.22
CA SER A 511 11.84 -37.94 -18.33
C SER A 511 11.52 -37.69 -16.85
N SER A 512 10.25 -37.78 -16.47
CA SER A 512 9.78 -37.59 -15.08
C SER A 512 9.65 -38.91 -14.29
N LEU A 513 9.75 -40.07 -14.96
CA LEU A 513 9.73 -41.40 -14.34
C LEU A 513 10.88 -42.26 -14.87
N LEU A 514 11.77 -42.70 -13.97
CA LEU A 514 12.81 -43.68 -14.25
C LEU A 514 12.36 -45.08 -13.82
N VAL A 515 12.39 -46.03 -14.75
CA VAL A 515 12.16 -47.45 -14.49
C VAL A 515 13.47 -48.22 -14.67
N PHE A 516 13.97 -48.84 -13.60
CA PHE A 516 15.13 -49.72 -13.63
C PHE A 516 14.68 -51.18 -13.62
N THR A 517 14.94 -51.92 -14.69
CA THR A 517 14.64 -53.36 -14.79
C THR A 517 15.94 -54.15 -14.74
N PRO A 518 16.21 -54.91 -13.65
CA PRO A 518 17.43 -55.69 -13.57
C PRO A 518 17.42 -56.80 -14.63
N SER A 519 18.60 -57.08 -15.19
CA SER A 519 18.83 -58.14 -16.17
C SER A 519 19.11 -59.51 -15.54
N GLN A 520 19.24 -59.53 -14.22
CA GLN A 520 19.50 -60.71 -13.39
C GLN A 520 18.66 -60.60 -12.13
N ASP A 521 18.35 -61.74 -11.53
CA ASP A 521 17.59 -61.78 -10.29
C ASP A 521 18.37 -61.13 -9.14
N TRP A 522 17.66 -60.36 -8.32
CA TRP A 522 18.19 -59.76 -7.11
C TRP A 522 18.78 -60.83 -6.19
N GLN A 523 20.04 -60.68 -5.80
CA GLN A 523 20.73 -61.64 -4.93
C GLN A 523 20.41 -61.39 -3.46
N ASN A 524 20.63 -62.40 -2.64
CA ASN A 524 20.49 -62.33 -1.19
C ASN A 524 21.55 -61.38 -0.56
N THR A 525 21.35 -60.06 -0.67
CA THR A 525 22.16 -59.00 -0.12
C THR A 525 21.40 -57.65 -0.06
N THR A 526 21.94 -56.67 0.65
CA THR A 526 21.42 -55.29 0.69
C THR A 526 21.88 -54.50 -0.52
N TYR A 527 20.95 -54.05 -1.34
CA TYR A 527 21.18 -53.13 -2.44
C TYR A 527 20.86 -51.69 -2.02
N THR A 528 21.86 -50.82 -2.09
CA THR A 528 21.70 -49.36 -1.95
C THR A 528 21.67 -48.74 -3.33
N ILE A 529 20.57 -48.07 -3.67
CA ILE A 529 20.45 -47.22 -4.85
C ILE A 529 20.74 -45.79 -4.40
N SER A 530 21.70 -45.15 -5.07
CA SER A 530 22.03 -43.75 -4.86
C SER A 530 21.79 -42.98 -6.15
N ILE A 531 20.89 -42.01 -6.09
CA ILE A 531 20.76 -40.94 -7.07
C ILE A 531 21.70 -39.82 -6.61
N PRO A 532 22.62 -39.39 -7.47
CA PRO A 532 23.62 -38.40 -7.09
C PRO A 532 22.93 -37.06 -6.78
N GLY A 533 23.47 -36.32 -5.81
CA GLY A 533 22.96 -34.98 -5.50
C GLY A 533 23.10 -34.01 -6.68
N SER A 534 23.96 -34.34 -7.65
CA SER A 534 24.15 -33.63 -8.91
C SER A 534 23.13 -33.96 -10.00
N ALA A 535 22.23 -34.93 -9.79
CA ALA A 535 21.15 -35.16 -10.74
C ALA A 535 20.26 -33.92 -10.77
N MET A 536 19.97 -33.44 -11.99
CA MET A 536 19.34 -32.14 -12.20
C MET A 536 18.11 -32.24 -13.09
N ASP A 537 17.19 -31.31 -12.88
CA ASP A 537 16.10 -31.05 -13.82
C ASP A 537 16.61 -30.49 -15.15
N LEU A 538 15.71 -30.33 -16.13
CA LEU A 538 16.04 -29.72 -17.43
C LEU A 538 16.51 -28.26 -17.31
N ASP A 539 16.25 -27.61 -16.17
CA ASP A 539 16.61 -26.23 -15.86
C ASP A 539 17.94 -26.12 -15.10
N GLY A 540 18.55 -27.24 -14.72
CA GLY A 540 19.86 -27.34 -14.09
C GLY A 540 19.86 -27.30 -12.56
N ASN A 541 18.71 -27.31 -11.88
CA ASN A 541 18.69 -27.41 -10.42
C ASN A 541 18.99 -28.84 -10.01
N THR A 542 19.97 -29.00 -9.14
CA THR A 542 20.38 -30.32 -8.67
C THR A 542 19.53 -30.74 -7.46
N LEU A 543 19.32 -32.05 -7.25
CA LEU A 543 18.78 -32.62 -5.99
C LEU A 543 19.49 -32.09 -4.72
N GLY A 544 20.71 -31.57 -4.87
CA GLY A 544 21.50 -30.87 -3.85
C GLY A 544 22.22 -31.84 -2.92
N SER A 545 21.46 -32.73 -2.29
CA SER A 545 22.00 -33.88 -1.55
C SER A 545 21.74 -35.16 -2.33
N SER A 546 22.71 -36.08 -2.35
CA SER A 546 22.47 -37.41 -2.94
C SER A 546 21.30 -38.08 -2.24
N TYR A 547 20.33 -38.51 -3.04
CA TYR A 547 19.20 -39.27 -2.56
C TYR A 547 19.56 -40.74 -2.62
N SER A 548 19.76 -41.37 -1.48
CA SER A 548 20.00 -42.81 -1.39
C SER A 548 18.90 -43.51 -0.64
N PHE A 549 18.54 -44.70 -1.11
CA PHE A 549 17.70 -45.63 -0.37
C PHE A 549 18.30 -47.03 -0.48
N SER A 550 18.07 -47.86 0.54
CA SER A 550 18.55 -49.23 0.56
C SER A 550 17.41 -50.20 0.76
N PHE A 551 17.48 -51.33 0.07
CA PHE A 551 16.60 -52.46 0.29
C PHE A 551 17.41 -53.75 0.36
N THR A 552 17.00 -54.67 1.22
CA THR A 552 17.68 -55.96 1.38
C THR A 552 16.87 -57.06 0.73
N PHE A 553 17.50 -57.79 -0.18
CA PHE A 553 17.03 -59.07 -0.67
C PHE A 553 17.69 -60.17 0.17
N GLY A 554 16.94 -61.15 0.66
CA GLY A 554 17.46 -62.35 1.30
C GLY A 554 18.10 -62.20 2.70
N ILE A 555 18.43 -63.39 3.27
CA ILE A 555 18.65 -63.80 4.67
C ILE A 555 18.14 -62.80 5.68
N ASP A 556 17.12 -63.25 6.39
CA ASP A 556 16.56 -62.51 7.48
C ASP A 556 17.70 -62.07 8.42
N LEU A 557 17.97 -60.76 8.46
CA LEU A 557 18.84 -60.12 9.43
C LEU A 557 18.01 -59.50 10.55
N LEU A 558 16.68 -59.51 10.38
CA LEU A 558 15.77 -59.09 11.42
C LEU A 558 15.66 -60.26 12.38
N PRO A 559 16.02 -60.05 13.65
CA PRO A 559 15.82 -61.09 14.62
C PRO A 559 14.33 -61.45 14.71
N PRO A 560 14.02 -62.74 14.87
CA PRO A 560 12.65 -63.18 14.98
C PRO A 560 12.02 -62.47 16.17
N ARG A 561 10.86 -61.89 15.90
CA ARG A 561 9.99 -61.27 16.89
C ARG A 561 8.65 -61.96 16.89
N MET A 562 7.90 -61.70 17.95
CA MET A 562 6.53 -62.17 18.03
C MET A 562 5.68 -61.45 16.96
N ASP A 563 4.87 -62.21 16.20
CA ASP A 563 3.90 -61.61 15.27
C ASP A 563 2.65 -61.19 16.04
N PHE A 564 2.50 -59.86 16.21
CA PHE A 564 1.33 -59.25 16.84
C PHE A 564 0.31 -58.71 15.84
N THR A 565 0.65 -58.66 14.54
CA THR A 565 -0.22 -58.14 13.47
C THR A 565 -1.33 -59.10 13.09
N THR A 566 -1.07 -60.40 13.19
CA THR A 566 -2.13 -61.42 13.27
C THR A 566 -2.46 -61.80 14.72
N GLY A 567 -1.72 -61.24 15.69
CA GLY A 567 -1.78 -61.54 17.11
C GLY A 567 -1.36 -62.98 17.44
N PRO A 568 -0.99 -63.31 18.69
CA PRO A 568 -1.21 -64.67 19.16
C PRO A 568 -2.73 -64.91 19.09
N LEU A 569 -3.16 -65.56 18.01
CA LEU A 569 -4.52 -66.04 17.90
C LEU A 569 -4.75 -67.06 19.01
N LEU A 570 -5.35 -66.61 20.10
CA LEU A 570 -6.22 -67.44 20.94
C LEU A 570 -7.52 -67.78 20.17
N SER A 571 -7.52 -67.82 18.83
CA SER A 571 -8.70 -68.19 18.05
C SER A 571 -9.00 -69.69 18.10
N ASP A 572 -8.11 -70.51 18.67
CA ASP A 572 -8.47 -71.88 19.09
C ASP A 572 -9.19 -71.90 20.46
N LEU A 573 -9.47 -70.74 21.08
CA LEU A 573 -10.44 -70.55 22.17
C LEU A 573 -11.81 -70.03 21.69
N ALA A 574 -12.11 -70.17 20.40
CA ALA A 574 -13.49 -70.15 19.93
C ALA A 574 -14.08 -71.56 20.11
N PRO A 575 -14.35 -72.02 21.36
CA PRO A 575 -15.47 -71.46 22.12
C PRO A 575 -15.25 -71.45 23.65
N ALA A 576 -14.64 -70.41 24.23
CA ALA A 576 -14.68 -70.15 25.68
C ALA A 576 -14.34 -68.70 26.12
N CYS A 577 -14.18 -67.75 25.21
CA CYS A 577 -14.16 -66.31 25.54
C CYS A 577 -15.14 -65.63 24.57
N GLY A 578 -16.34 -65.28 25.06
CA GLY A 578 -17.45 -64.84 24.23
C GLY A 578 -17.15 -63.58 23.39
N ASN A 579 -17.17 -63.76 22.07
CA ASN A 579 -17.35 -62.81 20.95
C ASN A 579 -17.23 -61.29 21.23
N LEU A 580 -16.12 -60.69 20.81
CA LEU A 580 -16.10 -59.49 19.96
C LEU A 580 -14.94 -59.61 18.96
N GLY A 581 -15.21 -59.22 17.72
CA GLY A 581 -14.37 -59.49 16.55
C GLY A 581 -13.19 -58.54 16.36
N LEU A 582 -12.16 -59.09 15.70
CA LEU A 582 -11.29 -58.46 14.70
C LEU A 582 -10.74 -57.05 14.98
N THR A 583 -10.14 -56.81 16.14
CA THR A 583 -9.20 -55.69 16.31
C THR A 583 -7.84 -56.16 16.85
N PRO A 584 -6.71 -55.76 16.23
CA PRO A 584 -5.37 -56.08 16.74
C PRO A 584 -5.11 -55.33 18.05
N ILE A 585 -4.73 -56.04 19.11
CA ILE A 585 -4.43 -55.45 20.43
C ILE A 585 -2.91 -55.30 20.59
N PRO A 586 -2.36 -54.08 20.71
CA PRO A 586 -0.95 -53.89 21.05
C PRO A 586 -0.73 -53.99 22.57
N ASN A 587 0.26 -54.79 22.97
CA ASN A 587 0.77 -55.03 24.33
C ASN A 587 -0.06 -55.92 25.28
N LEU A 588 0.36 -57.20 25.32
CA LEU A 588 -0.03 -58.21 26.30
C LEU A 588 0.63 -57.97 27.66
N THR A 589 -0.04 -57.25 28.55
CA THR A 589 0.09 -57.52 29.98
C THR A 589 -1.29 -57.74 30.57
N THR A 590 -1.54 -58.99 30.98
CA THR A 590 -2.55 -59.47 31.92
C THR A 590 -3.98 -59.75 31.41
N ASN A 591 -4.12 -60.70 30.49
CA ASN A 591 -5.39 -61.43 30.34
C ASN A 591 -5.49 -62.59 31.34
N VAL A 592 -6.74 -62.86 31.76
CA VAL A 592 -7.10 -63.91 32.71
C VAL A 592 -7.95 -64.95 31.98
N CYS A 593 -7.46 -66.17 31.86
CA CYS A 593 -8.13 -67.27 31.12
C CYS A 593 -8.86 -68.23 32.08
N SER A 594 -10.11 -68.57 31.75
CA SER A 594 -10.85 -69.69 32.34
C SER A 594 -10.39 -71.01 31.71
N GLN A 595 -10.22 -72.06 32.51
CA GLN A 595 -9.83 -73.38 31.99
C GLN A 595 -11.03 -74.29 31.74
N THR A 596 -11.07 -74.87 30.53
CA THR A 596 -11.63 -76.19 30.27
C THR A 596 -10.54 -77.13 29.77
N ASN A 597 -10.79 -78.44 29.89
CA ASN A 597 -9.88 -79.52 29.50
C ASN A 597 -9.45 -79.37 28.02
N GLY A 598 -8.15 -79.34 27.75
CA GLY A 598 -7.60 -79.13 26.40
C GLY A 598 -7.12 -77.70 26.09
N THR A 599 -6.91 -76.84 27.09
CA THR A 599 -6.30 -75.51 26.93
C THR A 599 -4.92 -75.65 26.24
N ARG A 600 -4.68 -74.89 25.17
CA ARG A 600 -3.39 -74.85 24.45
C ARG A 600 -2.92 -73.41 24.31
N PHE A 601 -1.62 -73.19 24.39
CA PHE A 601 -0.98 -71.89 24.20
C PHE A 601 -0.31 -71.85 22.84
N ARG A 602 -0.81 -70.98 21.96
CA ARG A 602 -0.20 -70.75 20.65
C ARG A 602 0.65 -69.48 20.69
N VAL A 603 1.89 -69.61 20.22
CA VAL A 603 2.88 -68.54 20.06
C VAL A 603 3.18 -68.46 18.57
N ARG A 604 3.03 -67.27 17.97
CA ARG A 604 3.31 -67.01 16.55
C ARG A 604 4.50 -66.08 16.43
N PHE A 605 5.38 -66.36 15.49
CA PHE A 605 6.54 -65.56 15.14
C PHE A 605 6.30 -64.88 13.78
N ASN A 606 6.92 -63.72 13.55
CA ASN A 606 6.82 -63.02 12.26
C ASN A 606 7.50 -63.76 11.11
N GLU A 607 8.19 -64.86 11.41
CA GLU A 607 9.01 -65.64 10.49
C GLU A 607 9.24 -67.08 11.01
N PRO A 608 9.76 -68.00 10.17
CA PRO A 608 10.07 -69.39 10.55
C PRO A 608 11.19 -69.54 11.60
N MET A 609 10.93 -70.35 12.63
CA MET A 609 11.84 -70.61 13.75
C MET A 609 12.62 -71.93 13.66
N ASP A 610 13.83 -71.98 14.23
CA ASP A 610 14.47 -73.23 14.62
C ASP A 610 13.66 -73.85 15.77
N GLN A 611 12.91 -74.89 15.43
CA GLN A 611 11.96 -75.53 16.33
C GLN A 611 12.64 -76.16 17.55
N ALA A 612 13.83 -76.73 17.40
CA ALA A 612 14.53 -77.40 18.50
C ALA A 612 15.09 -76.38 19.48
N ALA A 613 15.79 -75.36 18.97
CA ALA A 613 16.33 -74.27 19.80
C ALA A 613 15.21 -73.51 20.52
N THR A 614 14.12 -73.20 19.81
CA THR A 614 13.00 -72.44 20.34
C THR A 614 12.15 -73.24 21.33
N THR A 615 11.98 -74.55 21.12
CA THR A 615 11.33 -75.43 22.11
C THR A 615 12.11 -75.49 23.42
N ASN A 616 13.45 -75.57 23.35
CA ASN A 616 14.31 -75.57 24.54
C ASN A 616 14.36 -74.19 25.23
N ALA A 617 14.12 -73.12 24.49
CA ALA A 617 14.07 -71.76 25.02
C ALA A 617 12.73 -71.42 25.71
N PHE A 618 11.69 -72.26 25.55
CA PHE A 618 10.38 -72.09 26.15
C PHE A 618 10.35 -72.60 27.60
N SER A 619 9.76 -71.80 28.50
CA SER A 619 9.50 -72.20 29.88
C SER A 619 8.23 -71.54 30.44
N LEU A 620 7.67 -72.14 31.49
CA LEU A 620 6.53 -71.61 32.24
C LEU A 620 6.87 -71.63 33.73
N THR A 621 6.53 -70.58 34.48
CA THR A 621 6.76 -70.48 35.93
C THR A 621 5.49 -69.98 36.65
N PRO A 622 4.89 -70.71 37.61
CA PRO A 622 5.27 -72.04 38.12
C PRO A 622 5.36 -73.09 37.01
N SER A 623 6.31 -74.03 37.14
CA SER A 623 6.54 -75.04 36.09
C SER A 623 5.36 -75.98 35.95
N VAL A 624 4.93 -76.19 34.70
CA VAL A 624 3.85 -77.11 34.36
C VAL A 624 4.30 -77.98 33.21
N THR A 625 4.12 -79.28 33.38
CA THR A 625 4.45 -80.27 32.36
C THR A 625 3.44 -80.21 31.22
N GLY A 626 3.92 -80.29 29.98
CA GLY A 626 3.05 -80.30 28.81
C GLY A 626 3.82 -80.68 27.54
N LEU A 627 3.10 -80.84 26.44
CA LEU A 627 3.63 -81.19 25.14
C LEU A 627 3.76 -79.95 24.26
N ILE A 628 4.94 -79.70 23.69
CA ILE A 628 5.16 -78.68 22.66
C ILE A 628 5.08 -79.35 21.28
N THR A 629 4.26 -78.79 20.39
CA THR A 629 4.20 -79.16 18.98
C THR A 629 4.34 -77.90 18.10
N TRP A 630 4.73 -78.09 16.84
CA TRP A 630 4.87 -77.01 15.86
C TRP A 630 3.90 -77.23 14.70
N PRO A 631 2.68 -76.63 14.74
CA PRO A 631 1.73 -76.75 13.64
C PRO A 631 2.24 -76.19 12.32
N SER A 632 3.15 -75.22 12.37
CA SER A 632 3.86 -74.67 11.21
C SER A 632 5.27 -74.21 11.64
N PRO A 633 6.17 -73.89 10.70
CA PRO A 633 7.48 -73.34 11.04
C PRO A 633 7.45 -72.02 11.84
N THR A 634 6.35 -71.27 11.82
CA THR A 634 6.21 -69.98 12.53
C THR A 634 5.33 -70.06 13.77
N GLU A 635 4.86 -71.26 14.15
CA GLU A 635 3.88 -71.45 15.22
C GLU A 635 4.30 -72.52 16.21
N LEU A 636 4.47 -72.15 17.48
CA LEU A 636 4.66 -73.06 18.60
C LEU A 636 3.34 -73.23 19.35
N LEU A 637 2.96 -74.47 19.65
CA LEU A 637 1.76 -74.82 20.40
C LEU A 637 2.12 -75.64 21.64
N PHE A 638 1.91 -75.09 22.84
CA PHE A 638 2.11 -75.79 24.11
C PHE A 638 0.79 -76.27 24.69
N THR A 639 0.66 -77.57 24.96
CA THR A 639 -0.52 -78.18 25.59
C THR A 639 -0.13 -78.72 26.96
N PRO A 640 -0.54 -78.08 28.08
CA PRO A 640 -0.35 -78.62 29.41
C PRO A 640 -0.93 -80.03 29.54
N SER A 641 -0.18 -80.91 30.21
CA SER A 641 -0.61 -82.28 30.50
C SER A 641 -1.63 -82.35 31.65
N GLN A 642 -1.76 -81.27 32.42
CA GLN A 642 -2.73 -81.12 33.50
C GLN A 642 -3.26 -79.68 33.53
N ASN A 643 -4.38 -79.49 34.23
CA ASN A 643 -4.97 -78.19 34.45
C ASN A 643 -4.01 -77.26 35.23
N LEU A 644 -4.04 -75.96 34.91
CA LEU A 644 -3.28 -74.92 35.59
C LEU A 644 -4.05 -74.47 36.84
N ASN A 645 -3.32 -74.14 37.90
CA ASN A 645 -3.91 -73.66 39.15
C ASN A 645 -4.70 -72.38 38.90
N LEU A 646 -5.89 -72.23 39.47
CA LEU A 646 -6.72 -71.01 39.37
C LEU A 646 -6.16 -69.87 40.21
N PHE A 647 -6.41 -68.61 39.80
CA PHE A 647 -5.93 -67.38 40.46
C PHE A 647 -4.42 -67.31 40.64
N ALA A 648 -3.69 -68.08 39.84
CA ALA A 648 -2.24 -68.17 39.87
C ALA A 648 -1.66 -67.46 38.66
N GLN A 649 -0.69 -66.58 38.91
CA GLN A 649 0.05 -65.95 37.84
C GLN A 649 1.12 -66.91 37.31
N TYR A 650 1.07 -67.15 36.01
CA TYR A 650 2.07 -67.88 35.26
C TYR A 650 2.86 -66.92 34.38
N LYS A 651 4.17 -66.97 34.50
CA LYS A 651 5.14 -66.33 33.63
C LYS A 651 5.54 -67.33 32.54
N LEU A 652 5.10 -67.08 31.31
CA LEU A 652 5.60 -67.74 30.11
C LEU A 652 6.85 -67.00 29.65
N THR A 653 7.90 -67.72 29.33
CA THR A 653 9.16 -67.15 28.84
C THR A 653 9.66 -67.92 27.64
N ILE A 654 9.94 -67.20 26.55
CA ILE A 654 10.77 -67.68 25.44
C ILE A 654 12.05 -66.87 25.52
N SER A 655 13.13 -67.50 25.97
CA SER A 655 14.40 -66.81 26.15
C SER A 655 15.03 -66.41 24.82
N THR A 656 16.04 -65.54 24.88
CA THR A 656 16.87 -65.16 23.72
C THR A 656 17.64 -66.34 23.11
N ALA A 657 17.60 -67.54 23.70
CA ALA A 657 18.12 -68.74 23.07
C ALA A 657 17.27 -69.23 21.89
N ALA A 658 16.02 -68.76 21.75
CA ALA A 658 15.18 -69.02 20.58
C ALA A 658 15.75 -68.32 19.34
N LYS A 659 15.81 -69.05 18.23
CA LYS A 659 16.44 -68.60 16.98
C LYS A 659 15.54 -68.86 15.78
N ASP A 660 15.66 -68.01 14.76
CA ASP A 660 15.09 -68.30 13.45
C ASP A 660 15.87 -69.41 12.73
N LEU A 661 15.42 -69.81 11.54
CA LEU A 661 16.14 -70.78 10.70
C LEU A 661 17.47 -70.22 10.14
N ALA A 662 17.68 -68.90 10.17
CA ALA A 662 18.92 -68.22 9.77
C ALA A 662 19.94 -68.12 10.94
N GLY A 663 19.56 -68.55 12.15
CA GLY A 663 20.38 -68.56 13.35
C GLY A 663 20.36 -67.28 14.18
N ASN A 664 19.55 -66.28 13.83
CA ASN A 664 19.42 -65.05 14.62
C ASN A 664 18.61 -65.33 15.88
N ALA A 665 19.21 -64.99 17.01
CA ALA A 665 18.56 -65.08 18.32
C ALA A 665 17.54 -63.95 18.49
N MET A 666 16.42 -64.23 19.16
CA MET A 666 15.50 -63.17 19.58
C MET A 666 16.27 -62.07 20.34
N ILE A 667 16.06 -60.80 19.98
CA ILE A 667 16.78 -59.65 20.58
C ILE A 667 16.56 -59.57 22.08
N SER A 668 15.37 -59.95 22.53
CA SER A 668 14.95 -59.90 23.91
C SER A 668 14.10 -61.12 24.22
N GLU A 669 14.19 -61.62 25.46
CA GLU A 669 13.31 -62.69 25.89
C GLU A 669 11.86 -62.22 25.82
N PHE A 670 10.99 -63.05 25.24
CA PHE A 670 9.57 -62.82 25.29
C PHE A 670 9.05 -63.33 26.63
N ILE A 671 8.67 -62.39 27.49
CA ILE A 671 8.01 -62.69 28.75
C ILE A 671 6.55 -62.27 28.63
N SER A 672 5.64 -63.21 28.90
CA SER A 672 4.22 -62.92 29.05
C SER A 672 3.74 -63.44 30.39
N PHE A 673 2.99 -62.61 31.11
CA PHE A 673 2.31 -63.01 32.33
C PHE A 673 0.83 -63.16 32.03
N PHE A 674 0.29 -64.33 32.38
CA PHE A 674 -1.14 -64.52 32.47
C PHE A 674 -1.47 -64.97 33.88
N THR A 675 -2.56 -64.46 34.42
CA THR A 675 -3.07 -64.93 35.71
C THR A 675 -4.26 -65.80 35.38
N THR A 676 -4.24 -67.07 35.72
CA THR A 676 -5.48 -67.86 35.64
C THR A 676 -6.49 -67.24 36.60
N GLY A 677 -7.78 -67.31 36.30
CA GLY A 677 -8.79 -66.67 37.14
C GLY A 677 -10.04 -66.36 36.33
N ASN A 678 -10.85 -65.44 36.83
CA ASN A 678 -12.00 -64.92 36.10
C ASN A 678 -11.72 -63.46 35.67
N GLY A 679 -11.21 -63.25 34.45
CA GLY A 679 -11.15 -61.99 33.65
C GLY A 679 -10.96 -60.62 34.33
N GLY A 680 -9.76 -59.98 34.30
CA GLY A 680 -9.58 -58.50 34.26
C GLY A 680 -8.37 -57.84 35.01
N PRO A 681 -7.53 -56.93 34.42
CA PRO A 681 -6.33 -56.33 35.04
C PRO A 681 -6.25 -54.77 35.26
N VAL A 682 -5.24 -54.30 36.04
CA VAL A 682 -4.93 -52.87 36.39
C VAL A 682 -3.60 -52.34 35.82
N ASN A 683 -3.61 -51.14 35.23
CA ASN A 683 -2.50 -50.35 34.62
C ASN A 683 -1.99 -49.25 35.60
N ASN A 684 -0.89 -48.52 35.34
CA ASN A 684 -0.28 -47.43 36.17
C ASN A 684 -0.33 -46.00 35.57
N THR A 685 -1.07 -45.77 34.47
CA THR A 685 -1.56 -44.45 34.01
C THR A 685 -2.51 -43.71 35.01
N PRO A 686 -2.93 -42.45 34.84
CA PRO A 686 -4.12 -41.98 35.55
C PRO A 686 -5.37 -42.73 35.06
N PRO A 687 -6.34 -43.09 35.92
CA PRO A 687 -7.62 -43.61 35.44
C PRO A 687 -8.28 -42.56 34.53
N THR A 688 -9.00 -43.02 33.52
CA THR A 688 -9.79 -42.21 32.59
C THR A 688 -11.15 -42.87 32.42
N VAL A 689 -12.21 -42.10 32.17
CA VAL A 689 -13.49 -42.68 31.73
C VAL A 689 -13.31 -43.08 30.27
N LEU A 690 -13.40 -44.38 29.99
CA LEU A 690 -13.34 -44.94 28.65
C LEU A 690 -14.67 -44.81 27.92
N ASN A 691 -15.76 -45.02 28.63
CA ASN A 691 -17.11 -44.99 28.06
C ASN A 691 -18.17 -44.80 29.14
N VAL A 692 -19.35 -44.33 28.73
CA VAL A 692 -20.58 -44.41 29.53
C VAL A 692 -21.63 -45.12 28.69
N LEU A 693 -22.23 -46.19 29.22
CA LEU A 693 -23.25 -46.96 28.54
C LEU A 693 -24.63 -46.67 29.12
N SER A 694 -25.63 -46.56 28.24
CA SER A 694 -27.04 -46.52 28.59
C SER A 694 -27.87 -46.81 27.34
N ASP A 695 -28.97 -47.53 27.50
CA ASP A 695 -29.95 -47.83 26.44
C ASP A 695 -30.48 -46.55 25.74
N VAL A 696 -30.51 -46.54 24.39
CA VAL A 696 -31.08 -45.46 23.58
C VAL A 696 -32.28 -45.97 22.76
N ALA A 697 -33.37 -45.20 22.73
CA ALA A 697 -34.58 -45.61 22.00
C ALA A 697 -34.41 -45.46 20.47
N THR A 698 -33.93 -46.50 19.77
CA THR A 698 -33.91 -46.54 18.29
C THR A 698 -35.12 -47.29 17.72
N GLY A 699 -36.22 -46.57 17.46
CA GLY A 699 -37.33 -47.08 16.62
C GLY A 699 -38.46 -47.82 17.36
N PRO A 700 -39.35 -48.53 16.63
CA PRO A 700 -40.68 -48.98 17.13
C PRO A 700 -40.65 -50.02 18.25
N GLY A 701 -39.47 -50.53 18.62
CA GLY A 701 -39.26 -51.58 19.61
C GLY A 701 -39.04 -51.09 21.05
N GLY A 702 -38.80 -49.78 21.26
CA GLY A 702 -38.53 -49.22 22.59
C GLY A 702 -37.21 -49.69 23.21
N CYS A 703 -36.94 -49.11 24.37
CA CYS A 703 -35.81 -49.39 25.27
C CYS A 703 -35.61 -50.89 25.46
N ASP A 704 -34.53 -51.43 24.90
CA ASP A 704 -34.21 -52.83 25.08
C ASP A 704 -33.46 -52.99 26.41
N GLY A 705 -33.58 -54.13 27.08
CA GLY A 705 -32.96 -54.28 28.40
C GLY A 705 -31.43 -54.24 28.41
N GLY A 706 -30.77 -53.92 27.27
CA GLY A 706 -29.34 -53.86 27.05
C GLY A 706 -28.74 -52.51 27.46
N MET A 707 -27.62 -52.56 28.18
CA MET A 707 -26.77 -51.39 28.44
C MET A 707 -25.57 -51.44 27.49
N ASP A 708 -25.80 -51.49 26.18
CA ASP A 708 -24.76 -51.66 25.16
C ASP A 708 -24.53 -50.43 24.29
N ASP A 709 -25.44 -49.46 24.36
CA ASP A 709 -25.32 -48.21 23.64
C ASP A 709 -24.32 -47.23 24.29
N THR A 710 -23.34 -46.83 23.50
CA THR A 710 -22.24 -45.96 23.91
C THR A 710 -22.66 -44.49 23.88
N LEU A 711 -22.65 -43.85 25.05
CA LEU A 711 -22.84 -42.41 25.20
C LEU A 711 -21.50 -41.69 24.94
N THR A 712 -21.19 -41.46 23.68
CA THR A 712 -19.95 -40.76 23.27
C THR A 712 -19.93 -39.29 23.74
N PRO A 713 -18.75 -38.64 23.80
CA PRO A 713 -18.62 -37.22 24.16
C PRO A 713 -19.34 -36.26 23.18
N SER A 714 -19.63 -36.72 21.96
CA SER A 714 -20.64 -36.14 21.07
C SER A 714 -22.03 -36.53 21.58
N PHE A 715 -22.78 -35.57 22.11
CA PHE A 715 -24.05 -35.78 22.82
C PHE A 715 -24.99 -36.80 22.18
N VAL A 716 -25.60 -37.61 23.05
CA VAL A 716 -26.58 -38.63 22.67
C VAL A 716 -28.00 -38.13 22.97
N THR A 717 -28.83 -38.10 21.92
CA THR A 717 -30.28 -37.91 22.01
C THR A 717 -30.97 -39.27 22.22
N ASN A 718 -32.09 -39.29 22.93
CA ASN A 718 -32.98 -40.45 23.14
C ASN A 718 -32.57 -41.52 24.17
N VAL A 719 -31.84 -41.15 25.23
CA VAL A 719 -31.50 -42.10 26.31
C VAL A 719 -32.73 -42.55 27.08
N CYS A 720 -32.96 -43.85 27.24
CA CYS A 720 -34.15 -44.38 27.88
C CYS A 720 -34.43 -43.82 29.28
N THR A 721 -35.71 -43.51 29.57
CA THR A 721 -36.13 -42.97 30.87
C THR A 721 -36.31 -44.05 31.94
N ASP A 722 -36.54 -45.28 31.52
CA ASP A 722 -36.54 -46.48 32.35
C ASP A 722 -36.06 -47.69 31.54
N ASN A 723 -35.73 -48.77 32.24
CA ASN A 723 -35.45 -50.04 31.60
C ASN A 723 -36.79 -50.76 31.35
N VAL A 724 -37.13 -50.92 30.07
CA VAL A 724 -38.23 -51.80 29.59
C VAL A 724 -39.64 -51.44 30.11
N GLY A 725 -39.92 -50.20 30.53
CA GLY A 725 -41.25 -49.77 30.99
C GLY A 725 -41.67 -50.32 32.36
N THR A 726 -40.74 -50.84 33.16
CA THR A 726 -41.01 -51.58 34.42
C THR A 726 -41.08 -50.69 35.67
N GLY A 727 -40.85 -49.38 35.55
CA GLY A 727 -40.79 -48.46 36.68
C GLY A 727 -39.48 -48.54 37.50
N GLN A 728 -38.52 -49.36 37.07
CA GLN A 728 -37.14 -49.31 37.57
C GLN A 728 -36.39 -48.27 36.74
N GLY A 729 -35.93 -47.19 37.38
CA GLY A 729 -35.35 -46.04 36.68
C GLY A 729 -34.16 -46.41 35.79
N ALA A 730 -33.84 -45.52 34.84
CA ALA A 730 -32.76 -45.74 33.89
C ALA A 730 -31.45 -46.11 34.57
N SER A 731 -30.70 -47.03 33.94
CA SER A 731 -29.40 -47.47 34.44
C SER A 731 -28.27 -47.03 33.54
N PHE A 732 -27.17 -46.58 34.17
CA PHE A 732 -25.98 -46.09 33.52
C PHE A 732 -24.77 -46.90 33.98
N GLU A 733 -23.87 -47.23 33.05
CA GLU A 733 -22.57 -47.81 33.38
C GLU A 733 -21.43 -46.89 32.97
N VAL A 734 -20.65 -46.41 33.94
CA VAL A 734 -19.43 -45.64 33.71
C VAL A 734 -18.25 -46.59 33.74
N ILE A 735 -17.58 -46.75 32.60
CA ILE A 735 -16.44 -47.65 32.42
C ILE A 735 -15.16 -46.83 32.53
N PHE A 736 -14.35 -47.14 33.52
CA PHE A 736 -13.03 -46.57 33.74
C PHE A 736 -11.95 -47.43 33.09
N SER A 737 -10.83 -46.82 32.72
CA SER A 737 -9.66 -47.50 32.16
C SER A 737 -8.92 -48.38 33.16
N LYS A 738 -9.37 -48.40 34.42
CA LYS A 738 -8.71 -49.03 35.58
C LYS A 738 -9.69 -49.39 36.68
N ASN A 739 -9.23 -50.24 37.58
CA ASN A 739 -9.92 -50.51 38.83
C ASN A 739 -9.97 -49.25 39.66
N MET A 740 -11.16 -48.85 40.09
CA MET A 740 -11.37 -47.65 40.87
C MET A 740 -11.49 -47.97 42.37
N ASN A 741 -11.08 -47.03 43.22
CA ASN A 741 -11.48 -47.05 44.62
C ASN A 741 -12.98 -46.79 44.69
N GLN A 742 -13.74 -47.85 44.95
CA GLN A 742 -15.19 -47.85 44.83
C GLN A 742 -15.87 -46.81 45.73
N ASN A 743 -15.42 -46.68 46.99
CA ASN A 743 -16.03 -45.75 47.94
C ASN A 743 -15.79 -44.29 47.54
N LEU A 744 -14.54 -43.92 47.26
CA LEU A 744 -14.19 -42.55 46.87
C LEU A 744 -14.77 -42.16 45.52
N THR A 745 -14.77 -43.10 44.56
CA THR A 745 -15.31 -42.84 43.22
C THR A 745 -16.83 -42.75 43.21
N SER A 746 -17.53 -43.53 44.06
CA SER A 746 -18.98 -43.37 44.27
C SER A 746 -19.33 -42.03 44.92
N GLN A 747 -18.48 -41.47 45.78
CA GLN A 747 -18.66 -40.11 46.34
C GLN A 747 -18.33 -39.02 45.31
N ALA A 748 -17.48 -39.31 44.33
CA ALA A 748 -17.10 -38.39 43.26
C ALA A 748 -18.11 -38.36 42.09
N PHE A 749 -18.99 -39.36 41.98
CA PHE A 749 -20.04 -39.46 40.97
C PHE A 749 -21.27 -38.63 41.36
N SER A 750 -21.85 -37.93 40.38
CA SER A 750 -23.12 -37.21 40.53
C SER A 750 -23.92 -37.17 39.23
N ILE A 751 -25.24 -37.07 39.35
CA ILE A 751 -26.15 -36.79 38.24
C ILE A 751 -26.98 -35.53 38.55
N SER A 752 -27.15 -34.64 37.57
CA SER A 752 -27.90 -33.38 37.71
C SER A 752 -28.90 -33.20 36.56
N PRO A 753 -30.18 -32.83 36.79
CA PRO A 753 -30.86 -32.63 38.07
C PRO A 753 -30.73 -33.82 39.03
N ASN A 754 -30.66 -33.55 40.34
CA ASN A 754 -30.34 -34.59 41.32
C ASN A 754 -31.44 -35.65 41.37
N ILE A 755 -31.06 -36.91 41.18
CA ILE A 755 -31.94 -38.06 41.20
C ILE A 755 -31.37 -39.09 42.16
N SER A 756 -32.23 -39.55 43.07
CA SER A 756 -31.90 -40.67 43.94
C SER A 756 -31.67 -41.92 43.10
N GLY A 757 -30.58 -42.61 43.37
CA GLY A 757 -30.23 -43.84 42.69
C GLY A 757 -29.31 -44.69 43.53
N LEU A 758 -29.27 -45.97 43.21
CA LEU A 758 -28.39 -46.92 43.85
C LEU A 758 -27.12 -47.05 43.00
N ILE A 759 -25.98 -46.69 43.60
CA ILE A 759 -24.67 -46.99 43.00
C ILE A 759 -24.28 -48.40 43.40
N SER A 760 -23.95 -49.18 42.39
CA SER A 760 -23.38 -50.52 42.50
C SER A 760 -22.16 -50.59 41.59
N TRP A 761 -21.27 -51.54 41.84
CA TRP A 761 -20.10 -51.77 40.98
C TRP A 761 -20.30 -53.12 40.30
N THR A 762 -20.48 -53.11 38.98
CA THR A 762 -20.61 -54.35 38.20
C THR A 762 -19.25 -54.99 37.93
N SER A 763 -18.19 -54.18 37.98
CA SER A 763 -16.80 -54.65 38.03
C SER A 763 -15.94 -53.62 38.80
N PRO A 764 -14.67 -53.92 39.11
CA PRO A 764 -13.77 -52.93 39.68
C PRO A 764 -13.57 -51.68 38.80
N THR A 765 -13.79 -51.78 37.48
CA THR A 765 -13.65 -50.69 36.51
C THR A 765 -14.98 -50.08 36.08
N THR A 766 -16.12 -50.66 36.49
CA THR A 766 -17.43 -50.24 35.99
C THR A 766 -18.36 -49.89 37.15
N LEU A 767 -18.67 -48.59 37.25
CA LEU A 767 -19.67 -48.08 38.18
C LEU A 767 -21.02 -48.15 37.49
N ARG A 768 -21.99 -48.85 38.09
CA ARG A 768 -23.38 -48.88 37.66
C ARG A 768 -24.27 -48.05 38.57
N PHE A 769 -24.91 -47.04 38.02
CA PHE A 769 -25.94 -46.25 38.70
C PHE A 769 -27.31 -46.67 38.20
N ILE A 770 -28.24 -46.99 39.11
CA ILE A 770 -29.64 -47.29 38.79
C ILE A 770 -30.50 -46.24 39.48
N ALA A 771 -31.20 -45.41 38.70
CA ALA A 771 -32.13 -44.45 39.28
C ALA A 771 -33.27 -45.18 40.01
N THR A 772 -33.64 -44.73 41.22
CA THR A 772 -34.76 -45.34 41.97
C THR A 772 -36.13 -44.98 41.39
N GLN A 773 -36.16 -44.06 40.43
CA GLN A 773 -37.34 -43.60 39.72
C GLN A 773 -36.98 -43.37 38.25
N SER A 774 -37.96 -43.46 37.35
CA SER A 774 -37.77 -43.10 35.95
C SER A 774 -37.23 -41.68 35.83
N LEU A 775 -36.30 -41.48 34.90
CA LEU A 775 -35.81 -40.14 34.59
C LEU A 775 -36.95 -39.31 33.98
N ASN A 776 -36.94 -38.01 34.25
CA ASN A 776 -37.87 -37.11 33.59
C ASN A 776 -37.61 -37.16 32.07
N PRO A 777 -38.60 -37.51 31.22
CA PRO A 777 -38.44 -37.52 29.75
C PRO A 777 -38.05 -36.16 29.20
N ASN A 778 -37.44 -36.13 28.01
CA ASN A 778 -36.93 -34.93 27.34
C ASN A 778 -36.18 -33.95 28.27
N THR A 779 -35.54 -34.44 29.34
CA THR A 779 -34.82 -33.62 30.29
C THR A 779 -33.33 -33.86 30.08
N GLN A 780 -32.57 -32.77 29.99
CA GLN A 780 -31.13 -32.86 29.92
C GLN A 780 -30.59 -33.25 31.30
N TYR A 781 -29.80 -34.32 31.32
CA TYR A 781 -29.06 -34.73 32.50
C TYR A 781 -27.57 -34.59 32.25
N VAL A 782 -26.86 -34.33 33.35
CA VAL A 782 -25.41 -34.24 33.39
C VAL A 782 -24.91 -35.31 34.33
N ILE A 783 -24.11 -36.24 33.82
CA ILE A 783 -23.31 -37.16 34.63
C ILE A 783 -21.94 -36.53 34.84
N SER A 784 -21.46 -36.51 36.07
CA SER A 784 -20.14 -35.98 36.40
C SER A 784 -19.38 -36.91 37.34
N VAL A 785 -18.09 -37.09 37.06
CA VAL A 785 -17.10 -37.71 37.95
C VAL A 785 -16.01 -36.68 38.24
N ASN A 786 -16.00 -36.15 39.45
CA ASN A 786 -15.05 -35.10 39.83
C ASN A 786 -13.65 -35.67 40.14
N GLN A 787 -12.66 -34.78 40.31
CA GLN A 787 -11.24 -35.14 40.51
C GLN A 787 -10.93 -35.93 41.80
N ASN A 788 -11.91 -36.10 42.69
CA ASN A 788 -11.75 -36.95 43.87
C ASN A 788 -11.89 -38.45 43.56
N ALA A 789 -12.21 -38.84 42.31
CA ALA A 789 -12.18 -40.23 41.89
C ALA A 789 -10.72 -40.72 41.76
N ILE A 790 -10.41 -41.81 42.47
CA ILE A 790 -9.06 -42.37 42.59
C ILE A 790 -9.11 -43.84 42.14
N ASP A 791 -8.08 -44.30 41.43
CA ASP A 791 -7.93 -45.73 41.14
C ASP A 791 -7.62 -46.55 42.41
N SER A 792 -7.69 -47.88 42.32
CA SER A 792 -7.34 -48.76 43.44
C SER A 792 -5.86 -48.70 43.84
N GLY A 793 -5.02 -48.05 43.03
CA GLY A 793 -3.60 -47.79 43.26
C GLY A 793 -3.30 -46.42 43.89
N GLY A 794 -4.30 -45.58 44.14
CA GLY A 794 -4.14 -44.27 44.75
C GLY A 794 -3.95 -43.10 43.78
N ILE A 795 -4.09 -43.31 42.47
CA ILE A 795 -3.90 -42.28 41.44
C ILE A 795 -5.24 -41.62 41.10
N GLN A 796 -5.31 -40.29 41.19
CA GLN A 796 -6.51 -39.51 40.85
C GLN A 796 -6.77 -39.44 39.35
N ILE A 797 -8.04 -39.32 38.96
CA ILE A 797 -8.42 -38.93 37.60
C ILE A 797 -7.89 -37.51 37.32
N GLN A 798 -7.19 -37.35 36.19
CA GLN A 798 -6.47 -36.10 35.89
C GLN A 798 -7.43 -34.93 35.58
N ASN A 799 -8.49 -35.20 34.81
CA ASN A 799 -9.52 -34.23 34.45
C ASN A 799 -10.87 -34.72 34.96
N ALA A 800 -11.68 -33.82 35.54
CA ALA A 800 -13.06 -34.17 35.84
C ALA A 800 -13.79 -34.57 34.55
N TYR A 801 -14.58 -35.63 34.62
CA TYR A 801 -15.36 -36.11 33.48
C TYR A 801 -16.79 -35.57 33.57
N VAL A 802 -17.31 -35.03 32.47
CA VAL A 802 -18.68 -34.53 32.35
C VAL A 802 -19.28 -35.05 31.05
N LEU A 803 -20.49 -35.62 31.14
CA LEU A 803 -21.27 -36.08 30.00
C LEU A 803 -22.68 -35.50 30.06
N TYR A 804 -23.14 -34.97 28.92
CA TYR A 804 -24.49 -34.44 28.74
C TYR A 804 -25.31 -35.41 27.88
N PHE A 805 -26.55 -35.69 28.27
CA PHE A 805 -27.48 -36.48 27.46
C PHE A 805 -28.93 -36.02 27.60
N LEU A 806 -29.76 -36.33 26.60
CA LEU A 806 -31.20 -36.09 26.62
C LEU A 806 -31.96 -37.40 26.67
N THR A 807 -32.87 -37.52 27.64
CA THR A 807 -33.69 -38.72 27.77
C THR A 807 -34.77 -38.82 26.68
N SER A 808 -35.03 -40.02 26.16
CA SER A 808 -36.10 -40.31 25.20
C SER A 808 -37.49 -40.07 25.81
N PRO A 809 -38.47 -39.78 24.96
CA PRO A 809 -39.87 -39.83 25.33
C PRO A 809 -40.37 -41.26 25.18
N LEU A 810 -40.27 -42.06 26.24
CA LEU A 810 -40.95 -43.35 26.26
C LEU A 810 -42.47 -43.17 26.23
N GLY A 811 -43.13 -43.91 25.34
CA GLY A 811 -44.57 -44.16 25.39
C GLY A 811 -45.42 -43.53 24.29
N GLY A 812 -44.93 -43.42 23.04
CA GLY A 812 -45.73 -42.93 21.90
C GLY A 812 -46.22 -41.49 22.06
N PHE A 813 -45.49 -40.69 22.84
CA PHE A 813 -45.62 -39.23 22.88
C PHE A 813 -44.63 -38.64 21.87
N PRO A 814 -44.93 -37.48 21.28
CA PRO A 814 -44.01 -36.85 20.35
C PRO A 814 -42.68 -36.49 21.04
N ALA A 815 -41.57 -36.71 20.33
CA ALA A 815 -40.22 -36.35 20.74
C ALA A 815 -39.70 -35.14 19.98
N VAL A 816 -38.73 -34.45 20.58
CA VAL A 816 -37.90 -33.47 19.87
C VAL A 816 -36.56 -34.13 19.58
N ASN A 817 -36.32 -34.47 18.31
CA ASN A 817 -35.09 -35.14 17.87
C ASN A 817 -33.91 -34.15 17.77
N SER A 818 -34.18 -32.94 17.27
CA SER A 818 -33.17 -31.88 17.16
C SER A 818 -33.79 -30.50 17.29
N ILE A 819 -32.99 -29.57 17.83
CA ILE A 819 -33.20 -28.13 17.69
C ILE A 819 -31.92 -27.61 17.06
N ASP A 820 -31.97 -27.36 15.76
CA ASP A 820 -30.81 -27.02 14.95
C ASP A 820 -30.69 -25.51 14.81
N VAL A 821 -29.51 -24.99 15.12
CA VAL A 821 -29.12 -23.59 14.91
C VAL A 821 -27.87 -23.56 14.03
N PHE A 822 -27.77 -22.52 13.21
CA PHE A 822 -26.55 -22.26 12.45
C PHE A 822 -25.48 -21.71 13.39
N SER A 823 -24.23 -22.14 13.19
CA SER A 823 -23.07 -21.72 13.97
C SER A 823 -21.84 -21.59 13.08
N GLY A 824 -20.86 -20.80 13.48
CA GLY A 824 -19.65 -20.63 12.68
C GLY A 824 -18.97 -19.29 12.95
N THR A 825 -18.01 -18.95 12.09
CA THR A 825 -17.41 -17.62 12.10
C THR A 825 -18.46 -16.58 11.71
N THR A 826 -18.28 -15.34 12.17
CA THR A 826 -19.17 -14.22 11.82
C THR A 826 -19.34 -14.08 10.30
N ALA A 827 -18.26 -14.26 9.53
CA ALA A 827 -18.28 -14.24 8.07
C ALA A 827 -19.15 -15.35 7.47
N ASN A 828 -18.97 -16.60 7.91
CA ASN A 828 -19.78 -17.72 7.42
C ASN A 828 -21.26 -17.56 7.79
N CYS A 829 -21.53 -17.05 8.98
CA CYS A 829 -22.88 -16.77 9.46
C CYS A 829 -23.59 -15.67 8.66
N GLN A 830 -22.88 -14.61 8.26
CA GLN A 830 -23.41 -13.53 7.40
C GLN A 830 -23.64 -14.00 5.96
N ALA A 831 -22.78 -14.88 5.46
CA ALA A 831 -22.88 -15.46 4.11
C ALA A 831 -23.92 -16.59 3.99
N GLY A 832 -24.54 -17.04 5.10
CA GLY A 832 -25.43 -18.20 5.10
C GLY A 832 -24.73 -19.55 4.95
N LEU A 833 -23.42 -19.58 5.17
CA LEU A 833 -22.55 -20.76 5.12
C LEU A 833 -22.30 -21.32 6.54
N GLY A 834 -23.17 -21.01 7.50
CA GLY A 834 -23.09 -21.52 8.86
C GLY A 834 -23.22 -23.05 8.90
N ILE A 835 -22.47 -23.68 9.79
CA ILE A 835 -22.58 -25.10 10.09
C ILE A 835 -23.80 -25.30 10.99
N VAL A 836 -24.69 -26.19 10.58
CA VAL A 836 -25.88 -26.54 11.36
C VAL A 836 -25.47 -27.43 12.54
N LEU A 837 -25.75 -26.98 13.75
CA LEU A 837 -25.51 -27.72 14.99
C LEU A 837 -26.79 -27.86 15.80
N ASN A 838 -27.01 -29.05 16.35
CA ASN A 838 -28.13 -29.32 17.25
C ASN A 838 -27.81 -28.80 18.66
N VAL A 839 -28.55 -27.82 19.16
CA VAL A 839 -28.35 -27.21 20.50
C VAL A 839 -28.82 -28.09 21.64
N LEU A 840 -29.61 -29.12 21.34
CA LEU A 840 -29.78 -30.21 22.29
C LEU A 840 -28.44 -30.93 22.42
N ALA A 841 -27.76 -31.18 21.28
CA ALA A 841 -26.58 -32.04 21.21
C ALA A 841 -25.19 -31.41 21.39
N ALA A 842 -25.12 -30.11 21.59
CA ALA A 842 -23.85 -29.48 21.88
C ALA A 842 -24.10 -28.18 22.61
N THR A 843 -23.13 -27.77 23.43
CA THR A 843 -23.08 -26.39 23.85
C THR A 843 -22.68 -25.56 22.65
N VAL A 844 -23.64 -24.88 22.04
CA VAL A 844 -23.38 -23.95 20.94
C VAL A 844 -23.09 -22.58 21.55
N ASN A 845 -21.81 -22.25 21.59
CA ASN A 845 -21.32 -20.96 22.09
C ASN A 845 -20.98 -19.98 20.98
N ASN A 846 -21.33 -20.29 19.72
CA ASN A 846 -21.00 -19.50 18.53
C ASN A 846 -22.14 -19.53 17.49
N ALA A 847 -23.39 -19.50 17.95
CA ALA A 847 -24.53 -19.50 17.04
C ALA A 847 -24.55 -18.23 16.18
N CYS A 848 -25.03 -18.32 14.95
CA CYS A 848 -25.03 -17.22 14.01
C CYS A 848 -25.93 -16.06 14.45
N THR A 849 -25.42 -14.84 14.36
CA THR A 849 -26.11 -13.61 14.79
C THR A 849 -26.81 -12.88 13.65
N GLY A 850 -26.47 -13.15 12.38
CA GLY A 850 -26.62 -12.13 11.34
C GLY A 850 -27.22 -12.59 10.02
N ASN A 851 -28.49 -13.01 10.03
CA ASN A 851 -29.54 -12.56 9.09
C ASN A 851 -30.84 -13.34 9.43
N PRO A 852 -31.91 -12.68 9.90
CA PRO A 852 -33.18 -13.34 10.21
C PRO A 852 -33.77 -14.13 9.03
N ALA A 853 -33.41 -13.81 7.78
CA ALA A 853 -33.87 -14.50 6.57
C ALA A 853 -33.04 -15.74 6.17
N ILE A 854 -31.88 -15.99 6.79
CA ILE A 854 -30.92 -17.03 6.34
C ILE A 854 -30.72 -18.13 7.39
N ASN A 855 -30.76 -17.79 8.68
CA ASN A 855 -30.41 -18.70 9.77
C ASN A 855 -31.63 -19.02 10.66
N PRO A 856 -32.63 -19.79 10.19
CA PRO A 856 -33.78 -20.15 11.00
C PRO A 856 -33.40 -21.18 12.07
N ILE A 857 -34.24 -21.28 13.11
CA ILE A 857 -34.20 -22.39 14.06
C ILE A 857 -35.05 -23.51 13.49
N VAL A 858 -34.47 -24.68 13.26
CA VAL A 858 -35.18 -25.86 12.77
C VAL A 858 -35.38 -26.84 13.92
N VAL A 859 -36.64 -27.21 14.18
CA VAL A 859 -36.99 -28.20 15.20
C VAL A 859 -37.53 -29.43 14.49
N THR A 860 -36.89 -30.58 14.68
CA THR A 860 -37.30 -31.86 14.11
C THR A 860 -37.89 -32.75 15.19
N PHE A 861 -39.05 -33.35 14.92
CA PHE A 861 -39.80 -34.19 15.84
C PHE A 861 -39.81 -35.66 15.40
N SER A 862 -40.06 -36.58 16.34
CA SER A 862 -40.13 -38.03 16.03
C SER A 862 -41.34 -38.43 15.20
N GLU A 863 -42.40 -37.62 15.20
CA GLU A 863 -43.67 -37.93 14.54
C GLU A 863 -44.40 -36.67 14.03
N PRO A 864 -45.44 -36.81 13.18
CA PRO A 864 -46.24 -35.69 12.70
C PRO A 864 -46.88 -34.84 13.80
N MET A 865 -46.65 -33.53 13.77
CA MET A 865 -47.08 -32.59 14.80
C MET A 865 -48.26 -31.70 14.39
N ASN A 866 -49.08 -31.29 15.37
CA ASN A 866 -50.13 -30.29 15.16
C ASN A 866 -49.52 -28.88 15.13
N SER A 867 -49.52 -28.25 13.96
CA SER A 867 -48.91 -26.94 13.70
C SER A 867 -49.51 -25.79 14.52
N SER A 868 -50.78 -25.86 14.90
CA SER A 868 -51.43 -24.84 15.76
C SER A 868 -50.89 -24.91 17.19
N SER A 869 -50.77 -26.12 17.73
CA SER A 869 -50.19 -26.35 19.06
C SER A 869 -48.70 -25.99 19.13
N LEU A 870 -47.95 -26.20 18.04
CA LEU A 870 -46.54 -25.83 17.95
C LEU A 870 -46.33 -24.31 18.03
N ARG A 871 -47.18 -23.53 17.33
CA ARG A 871 -47.12 -22.06 17.37
C ARG A 871 -47.39 -21.50 18.77
N SER A 872 -48.32 -22.09 19.51
CA SER A 872 -48.70 -21.62 20.84
C SER A 872 -47.81 -22.15 21.97
N GLY A 873 -47.13 -23.28 21.75
CA GLY A 873 -46.28 -23.91 22.75
C GLY A 873 -44.77 -23.63 22.61
N PHE A 874 -44.31 -22.98 21.53
CA PHE A 874 -42.93 -22.54 21.37
C PHE A 874 -42.69 -21.19 22.05
N THR A 875 -41.65 -21.09 22.88
CA THR A 875 -41.20 -19.85 23.51
C THR A 875 -39.68 -19.70 23.41
N ILE A 876 -39.20 -18.46 23.34
CA ILE A 876 -37.77 -18.13 23.35
C ILE A 876 -37.54 -16.93 24.27
N SER A 877 -36.46 -16.96 25.07
CA SER A 877 -36.09 -15.91 26.02
C SER A 877 -34.60 -15.54 25.89
N PRO A 878 -34.21 -14.27 25.70
CA PRO A 878 -35.06 -13.08 25.55
C PRO A 878 -36.10 -13.22 24.42
N SER A 879 -37.27 -12.61 24.58
CA SER A 879 -38.38 -12.75 23.63
C SER A 879 -38.01 -12.18 22.26
N VAL A 880 -38.16 -12.99 21.22
CA VAL A 880 -37.93 -12.62 19.81
C VAL A 880 -39.18 -12.97 19.02
N THR A 881 -39.69 -12.02 18.24
CA THR A 881 -40.82 -12.27 17.33
C THR A 881 -40.32 -12.98 16.07
N GLY A 882 -41.16 -13.78 15.42
CA GLY A 882 -40.78 -14.51 14.21
C GLY A 882 -41.94 -15.22 13.53
N GLN A 883 -41.69 -15.70 12.32
CA GLN A 883 -42.61 -16.47 11.51
C GLN A 883 -42.38 -17.98 11.67
N PHE A 884 -43.46 -18.75 11.68
CA PHE A 884 -43.40 -20.22 11.70
C PHE A 884 -43.80 -20.80 10.35
N SER A 885 -42.96 -21.70 9.83
CA SER A 885 -43.26 -22.56 8.69
C SER A 885 -43.11 -24.04 9.06
N PHE A 886 -43.82 -24.91 8.35
CA PHE A 886 -43.88 -26.35 8.61
C PHE A 886 -43.61 -27.11 7.30
N PRO A 887 -42.33 -27.24 6.90
CA PRO A 887 -41.98 -27.80 5.60
C PRO A 887 -42.35 -29.28 5.47
N THR A 888 -42.33 -30.02 6.59
CA THR A 888 -42.82 -31.40 6.68
C THR A 888 -43.71 -31.55 7.90
N ALA A 889 -44.45 -32.66 7.99
CA ALA A 889 -45.30 -32.93 9.13
C ALA A 889 -44.51 -33.08 10.45
N ASN A 890 -43.21 -33.38 10.37
CA ASN A 890 -42.33 -33.64 11.51
C ASN A 890 -41.35 -32.47 11.78
N GLN A 891 -41.44 -31.36 11.04
CA GLN A 891 -40.50 -30.24 11.18
C GLN A 891 -41.23 -28.92 11.36
N MET A 892 -40.70 -28.10 12.28
CA MET A 892 -41.06 -26.71 12.45
C MET A 892 -39.82 -25.86 12.20
N VAL A 893 -39.98 -24.79 11.43
CA VAL A 893 -38.94 -23.80 11.18
C VAL A 893 -39.42 -22.47 11.75
N PHE A 894 -38.70 -21.94 12.73
CA PHE A 894 -38.91 -20.61 13.29
C PHE A 894 -37.90 -19.63 12.70
N THR A 895 -38.40 -18.67 11.95
CA THR A 895 -37.62 -17.61 11.30
C THR A 895 -37.82 -16.33 12.10
N PRO A 896 -36.85 -15.86 12.90
CA PRO A 896 -37.01 -14.65 13.69
C PRO A 896 -37.21 -13.42 12.77
N ASP A 897 -37.98 -12.42 13.19
CA ASP A 897 -38.19 -11.19 12.40
C ASP A 897 -36.97 -10.26 12.49
N VAL A 898 -36.16 -10.40 13.54
CA VAL A 898 -34.96 -9.61 13.81
C VAL A 898 -33.79 -10.52 14.20
N ALA A 899 -32.57 -10.07 13.92
CA ALA A 899 -31.34 -10.77 14.29
C ALA A 899 -31.25 -11.04 15.81
N PHE A 900 -30.69 -12.19 16.18
CA PHE A 900 -30.36 -12.46 17.57
C PHE A 900 -29.21 -11.57 18.05
N GLN A 901 -29.27 -11.14 19.30
CA GLN A 901 -28.27 -10.25 19.89
C GLN A 901 -26.99 -11.04 20.20
N TYR A 902 -25.85 -10.53 19.70
CA TYR A 902 -24.52 -11.09 19.93
C TYR A 902 -24.21 -11.19 21.44
N GLY A 903 -23.50 -12.25 21.82
CA GLY A 903 -23.00 -12.52 23.17
C GLY A 903 -24.09 -12.86 24.18
N ARG A 904 -25.37 -12.85 23.77
CA ARG A 904 -26.49 -13.20 24.64
C ARG A 904 -26.80 -14.69 24.56
N ARG A 905 -27.17 -15.23 25.72
CA ARG A 905 -27.72 -16.58 25.82
C ARG A 905 -29.22 -16.53 25.56
N TYR A 906 -29.68 -17.32 24.59
CA TYR A 906 -31.08 -17.56 24.33
C TYR A 906 -31.50 -18.91 24.90
N ASN A 907 -32.70 -18.96 25.48
CA ASN A 907 -33.32 -20.16 26.01
C ASN A 907 -34.63 -20.42 25.25
N ILE A 908 -34.67 -21.52 24.51
CA ILE A 908 -35.85 -22.04 23.82
C ILE A 908 -36.58 -22.98 24.78
N SER A 909 -37.90 -22.83 24.90
CA SER A 909 -38.76 -23.69 25.69
C SER A 909 -39.96 -24.15 24.85
N LEU A 910 -40.14 -25.46 24.75
CA LEU A 910 -41.26 -26.13 24.10
C LEU A 910 -42.20 -26.71 25.17
N ALA A 911 -43.43 -26.22 25.24
CA ALA A 911 -44.39 -26.61 26.26
C ALA A 911 -45.02 -28.00 26.01
N THR A 912 -45.48 -28.65 27.09
CA THR A 912 -46.22 -29.94 27.03
C THR A 912 -47.57 -29.86 26.32
N SER A 913 -48.09 -28.64 26.12
CA SER A 913 -49.31 -28.37 25.35
C SER A 913 -49.14 -28.59 23.83
N ILE A 914 -47.91 -28.76 23.34
CA ILE A 914 -47.63 -29.10 21.95
C ILE A 914 -48.03 -30.56 21.71
N THR A 915 -48.92 -30.83 20.75
CA THR A 915 -49.46 -32.17 20.48
C THR A 915 -49.10 -32.70 19.09
N ASN A 916 -49.04 -34.02 18.93
CA ASN A 916 -49.01 -34.68 17.64
C ASN A 916 -50.37 -34.56 16.90
N THR A 917 -50.46 -35.05 15.66
CA THR A 917 -51.73 -35.03 14.88
C THR A 917 -52.84 -35.90 15.48
N SER A 918 -52.49 -36.82 16.38
CA SER A 918 -53.43 -37.65 17.15
C SER A 918 -53.82 -37.05 18.50
N GLY A 919 -53.41 -35.80 18.78
CA GLY A 919 -53.79 -35.04 19.98
C GLY A 919 -52.97 -35.35 21.25
N LYS A 920 -51.87 -36.09 21.12
CA LYS A 920 -51.02 -36.48 22.25
C LYS A 920 -49.85 -35.50 22.43
N GLY A 921 -49.72 -34.93 23.63
CA GLY A 921 -48.78 -33.84 23.96
C GLY A 921 -47.32 -34.27 24.15
N LEU A 922 -46.35 -33.34 24.12
CA LEU A 922 -45.00 -33.63 24.63
C LEU A 922 -45.10 -34.03 26.10
N ARG A 923 -44.41 -35.09 26.51
CA ARG A 923 -44.52 -35.61 27.88
C ARG A 923 -43.96 -34.65 28.93
N ASN A 924 -42.88 -33.95 28.59
CA ASN A 924 -42.22 -32.93 29.40
C ASN A 924 -41.88 -31.71 28.54
N PRO A 925 -41.76 -30.51 29.15
CA PRO A 925 -41.30 -29.35 28.42
C PRO A 925 -39.83 -29.53 28.02
N VAL A 926 -39.47 -29.12 26.80
CA VAL A 926 -38.10 -29.23 26.29
C VAL A 926 -37.45 -27.86 26.33
N ASN A 927 -36.37 -27.72 27.09
CA ASN A 927 -35.61 -26.48 27.19
C ASN A 927 -34.23 -26.66 26.55
N ALA A 928 -33.79 -25.69 25.77
CA ALA A 928 -32.49 -25.68 25.12
C ALA A 928 -31.87 -24.28 25.13
N THR A 929 -30.55 -24.19 25.29
CA THR A 929 -29.85 -22.90 25.32
C THR A 929 -28.71 -22.84 24.33
N PHE A 930 -28.50 -21.66 23.73
CA PHE A 930 -27.33 -21.37 22.90
C PHE A 930 -26.85 -19.93 23.15
N VAL A 931 -25.57 -19.68 22.88
CA VAL A 931 -24.98 -18.34 22.88
C VAL A 931 -24.69 -17.94 21.44
N VAL A 932 -25.04 -16.71 21.12
CA VAL A 932 -24.97 -16.16 19.76
C VAL A 932 -23.64 -15.44 19.61
N GLY A 933 -22.83 -15.80 18.62
CA GLY A 933 -21.44 -15.33 18.46
C GLY A 933 -20.47 -16.09 19.37
N ALA A 934 -19.25 -16.38 18.87
CA ALA A 934 -18.22 -17.14 19.60
C ALA A 934 -17.78 -16.42 20.88
N LEU A 935 -17.28 -17.17 21.87
CA LEU A 935 -16.40 -16.62 22.90
C LEU A 935 -15.08 -16.24 22.23
N ASP A 936 -15.07 -15.11 21.55
CA ASP A 936 -13.85 -14.49 21.09
C ASP A 936 -13.03 -14.06 22.30
N SER A 937 -11.73 -14.35 22.29
CA SER A 937 -10.78 -13.91 23.31
C SER A 937 -9.58 -13.19 22.72
N SER A 938 -9.51 -13.03 21.39
CA SER A 938 -8.57 -12.07 20.81
C SER A 938 -9.04 -10.67 21.16
N GLN A 939 -8.08 -9.82 21.50
CA GLN A 939 -8.36 -8.41 21.69
C GLN A 939 -8.22 -7.73 20.33
N PRO A 940 -9.15 -6.83 19.96
CA PRO A 940 -9.02 -6.11 18.71
C PRO A 940 -7.78 -5.21 18.73
N VAL A 941 -7.15 -5.07 17.57
CA VAL A 941 -5.96 -4.26 17.31
C VAL A 941 -6.18 -3.47 16.01
N VAL A 942 -5.72 -2.22 15.97
CA VAL A 942 -5.64 -1.43 14.73
C VAL A 942 -4.48 -1.97 13.89
N THR A 943 -4.79 -2.54 12.73
CA THR A 943 -3.79 -3.14 11.81
C THR A 943 -3.23 -2.12 10.82
N GLY A 944 -3.99 -1.07 10.53
CA GLY A 944 -3.58 0.02 9.66
C GLY A 944 -4.59 1.15 9.65
N ILE A 945 -4.18 2.29 9.10
CA ILE A 945 -5.07 3.39 8.74
C ILE A 945 -4.83 3.77 7.29
N ASP A 946 -5.91 4.08 6.60
CA ASP A 946 -5.89 4.59 5.24
C ASP A 946 -6.28 6.07 5.24
N PHE A 947 -5.47 6.86 4.54
CA PHE A 947 -5.74 8.26 4.25
C PHE A 947 -5.74 8.49 2.75
N GLU A 948 -6.25 9.65 2.39
CA GLU A 948 -5.90 10.29 1.13
C GLU A 948 -4.95 11.44 1.47
N VAL A 949 -3.86 11.57 0.70
CA VAL A 949 -2.82 12.57 0.94
C VAL A 949 -2.63 13.48 -0.27
N ASP A 950 -2.69 14.79 -0.06
CA ASP A 950 -2.48 15.79 -1.12
C ASP A 950 -1.02 15.78 -1.62
N GLY A 951 -0.84 15.50 -2.92
CA GLY A 951 0.44 15.57 -3.64
C GLY A 951 1.01 14.23 -4.12
N ASP A 952 0.27 13.14 -4.02
CA ASP A 952 0.63 11.77 -4.47
C ASP A 952 0.30 11.49 -5.95
N GLY A 953 -0.64 12.24 -6.55
CA GLY A 953 -0.92 12.22 -7.99
C GLY A 953 -2.39 12.36 -8.38
N ASP A 954 -3.33 12.32 -7.43
CA ASP A 954 -4.77 12.30 -7.71
C ASP A 954 -5.57 13.46 -7.06
N ASN A 955 -4.92 14.34 -6.30
CA ASN A 955 -5.42 15.61 -5.76
C ASN A 955 -6.69 15.48 -4.88
N CYS A 956 -6.73 14.48 -4.00
CA CYS A 956 -7.82 14.29 -3.05
C CYS A 956 -9.19 13.96 -3.66
N VAL A 957 -9.21 13.34 -4.86
CA VAL A 957 -10.44 13.07 -5.62
C VAL A 957 -10.89 11.61 -5.51
N VAL A 958 -10.04 10.71 -5.02
CA VAL A 958 -10.33 9.27 -4.93
C VAL A 958 -10.58 8.81 -3.50
N PRO A 959 -11.16 7.61 -3.32
CA PRO A 959 -11.19 6.95 -2.02
C PRO A 959 -9.77 6.73 -1.51
N PRO A 960 -9.56 6.73 -0.17
CA PRO A 960 -8.26 6.51 0.45
C PRO A 960 -7.52 5.33 -0.18
N ASN A 961 -6.27 5.55 -0.56
CA ASN A 961 -5.41 4.57 -1.20
C ASN A 961 -4.00 4.49 -0.56
N ASP A 962 -3.71 5.36 0.41
CA ASP A 962 -2.43 5.45 1.11
C ASP A 962 -2.49 4.66 2.43
N VAL A 963 -2.40 3.33 2.30
CA VAL A 963 -2.40 2.43 3.46
C VAL A 963 -1.13 2.62 4.27
N LEU A 964 -1.30 3.16 5.47
CA LEU A 964 -0.26 3.40 6.45
C LEU A 964 -0.28 2.31 7.53
N ASN A 965 0.66 1.38 7.44
CA ASN A 965 0.94 0.37 8.48
C ASN A 965 1.87 0.95 9.57
N VAL A 966 1.37 1.89 10.40
CA VAL A 966 2.22 2.69 11.32
C VAL A 966 1.96 2.47 12.81
N GLN A 967 2.99 2.82 13.59
CA GLN A 967 3.02 2.78 15.06
C GLN A 967 2.42 4.06 15.69
N ASN A 968 1.92 3.92 16.92
CA ASN A 968 1.31 4.96 17.76
C ASN A 968 2.16 6.26 17.81
N GLY A 969 1.54 7.42 17.56
CA GLY A 969 2.17 8.74 17.69
C GLY A 969 2.93 9.28 16.47
N THR A 970 2.89 8.59 15.32
CA THR A 970 3.50 9.08 14.06
C THR A 970 2.74 10.30 13.51
N LEU A 971 3.44 11.27 12.90
CA LEU A 971 2.84 12.41 12.22
C LEU A 971 2.72 12.16 10.71
N THR A 972 1.50 12.03 10.20
CA THR A 972 1.21 12.04 8.74
C THR A 972 0.91 13.47 8.29
N ASN A 973 1.53 13.95 7.22
CA ASN A 973 1.29 15.30 6.68
C ASN A 973 0.42 15.25 5.43
N ASN A 974 -0.18 16.38 5.09
CA ASN A 974 -0.99 16.59 3.88
C ASN A 974 -2.26 15.74 3.77
N VAL A 975 -2.85 15.31 4.88
CA VAL A 975 -4.10 14.52 4.84
C VAL A 975 -5.26 15.36 4.30
N CYS A 976 -5.95 14.85 3.29
CA CYS A 976 -7.06 15.56 2.64
C CYS A 976 -8.20 15.88 3.62
N THR A 977 -8.73 17.10 3.54
CA THR A 977 -9.65 17.66 4.54
C THR A 977 -11.08 17.13 4.45
N GLY A 978 -11.49 16.65 3.27
CA GLY A 978 -12.87 16.22 2.98
C GLY A 978 -13.02 14.72 2.68
N VAL A 979 -11.93 13.96 2.67
CA VAL A 979 -11.94 12.54 2.30
C VAL A 979 -12.11 11.68 3.54
N PRO A 980 -12.84 10.54 3.47
CA PRO A 980 -12.99 9.65 4.61
C PRO A 980 -11.63 9.11 5.10
N ILE A 981 -11.54 8.82 6.39
CA ILE A 981 -10.40 8.10 6.98
C ILE A 981 -10.84 6.68 7.26
N VAL A 982 -10.10 5.66 6.79
CA VAL A 982 -10.44 4.25 7.06
C VAL A 982 -9.50 3.70 8.13
N VAL A 983 -10.06 3.14 9.18
CA VAL A 983 -9.32 2.45 10.23
C VAL A 983 -9.54 0.96 10.08
N HIS A 984 -8.46 0.22 9.86
CA HIS A 984 -8.48 -1.23 9.71
C HIS A 984 -8.23 -1.90 11.06
N PHE A 985 -9.10 -2.84 11.41
CA PHE A 985 -8.92 -3.70 12.58
C PHE A 985 -8.59 -5.13 12.15
N ASN A 986 -8.02 -5.94 13.05
CA ASN A 986 -7.82 -7.37 12.80
C ASN A 986 -9.14 -8.17 12.82
N GLU A 987 -10.22 -7.58 13.36
CA GLU A 987 -11.53 -8.21 13.56
C GLU A 987 -12.66 -7.16 13.61
N VAL A 988 -13.92 -7.62 13.62
CA VAL A 988 -15.11 -6.74 13.54
C VAL A 988 -15.40 -6.07 14.88
N MET A 989 -15.48 -4.74 14.86
CA MET A 989 -15.74 -3.91 16.03
C MET A 989 -17.23 -3.74 16.36
N ASP A 990 -17.58 -3.58 17.64
CA ASP A 990 -18.91 -3.12 18.05
C ASP A 990 -19.05 -1.60 17.76
N PRO A 991 -19.99 -1.21 16.87
CA PRO A 991 -20.08 0.19 16.43
C PRO A 991 -20.31 1.19 17.55
N VAL A 992 -21.13 0.83 18.54
CA VAL A 992 -21.54 1.75 19.61
C VAL A 992 -20.41 1.99 20.59
N SER A 993 -19.75 0.95 21.08
CA SER A 993 -18.61 1.10 21.99
C SER A 993 -17.43 1.79 21.31
N THR A 994 -17.16 1.46 20.04
CA THR A 994 -16.05 2.03 19.27
C THR A 994 -16.29 3.51 18.96
N GLN A 995 -17.51 3.89 18.59
CA GLN A 995 -17.89 5.30 18.43
C GLN A 995 -17.74 6.09 19.74
N ASN A 996 -18.15 5.52 20.87
CA ASN A 996 -17.99 6.18 22.19
C ASN A 996 -16.54 6.26 22.66
N ALA A 997 -15.68 5.36 22.17
CA ALA A 997 -14.26 5.29 22.51
C ALA A 997 -13.38 6.19 21.62
N LEU A 998 -13.91 6.63 20.47
CA LEU A 998 -13.25 7.52 19.54
C LEU A 998 -13.27 8.96 20.09
N SER A 999 -12.10 9.59 20.06
CA SER A 999 -11.95 11.01 20.35
C SER A 999 -11.01 11.64 19.34
N VAL A 1000 -11.31 12.87 18.92
CA VAL A 1000 -10.52 13.64 17.98
C VAL A 1000 -10.26 15.02 18.57
N SER A 1001 -9.00 15.46 18.56
CA SER A 1001 -8.56 16.75 19.12
C SER A 1001 -7.72 17.53 18.10
N PRO A 1002 -8.07 18.78 17.74
CA PRO A 1002 -9.29 19.51 18.10
C PRO A 1002 -10.57 18.78 17.70
N SER A 1003 -11.70 19.10 18.35
CA SER A 1003 -12.97 18.40 18.09
C SER A 1003 -13.41 18.55 16.63
N ALA A 1004 -13.66 17.42 15.97
CA ALA A 1004 -14.24 17.34 14.63
C ALA A 1004 -15.37 16.30 14.61
N ASN A 1005 -16.38 16.53 13.77
CA ASN A 1005 -17.56 15.67 13.69
C ASN A 1005 -17.47 14.75 12.47
N PHE A 1006 -17.65 13.45 12.69
CA PHE A 1006 -17.61 12.43 11.64
C PHE A 1006 -18.92 11.64 11.62
N ALA A 1007 -19.41 11.33 10.42
CA ALA A 1007 -20.29 10.20 10.21
C ALA A 1007 -19.45 8.93 10.26
N ILE A 1008 -19.85 7.98 11.09
CA ILE A 1008 -19.10 6.73 11.29
C ILE A 1008 -19.89 5.60 10.68
N THR A 1009 -19.26 4.85 9.79
CA THR A 1009 -19.81 3.62 9.20
C THR A 1009 -18.84 2.47 9.41
N PHE A 1010 -19.40 1.27 9.57
CA PHE A 1010 -18.61 0.05 9.74
C PHE A 1010 -18.91 -0.91 8.59
N ALA A 1011 -17.86 -1.48 7.98
CA ALA A 1011 -17.95 -2.48 6.92
C ALA A 1011 -16.90 -3.56 7.17
N GLY A 1012 -17.33 -4.77 7.55
CA GLY A 1012 -16.40 -5.82 7.94
C GLY A 1012 -15.52 -5.39 9.12
N ASN A 1013 -14.20 -5.44 8.95
CA ASN A 1013 -13.23 -5.04 9.95
C ASN A 1013 -12.85 -3.56 9.88
N ASP A 1014 -13.49 -2.78 9.01
CA ASP A 1014 -13.10 -1.41 8.73
C ASP A 1014 -14.10 -0.43 9.35
N MET A 1015 -13.57 0.59 10.01
CA MET A 1015 -14.32 1.77 10.45
C MET A 1015 -13.97 2.94 9.54
N THR A 1016 -14.97 3.44 8.82
CA THR A 1016 -14.81 4.63 7.98
C THR A 1016 -15.33 5.86 8.72
N LEU A 1017 -14.48 6.86 8.85
CA LEU A 1017 -14.79 8.16 9.43
C LEU A 1017 -14.93 9.18 8.31
N THR A 1018 -16.18 9.52 7.97
CA THR A 1018 -16.48 10.52 6.94
C THR A 1018 -16.70 11.87 7.61
N PRO A 1019 -15.85 12.89 7.39
CA PRO A 1019 -16.07 14.21 7.96
C PRO A 1019 -17.45 14.76 7.58
N LEU A 1020 -18.27 15.15 8.57
CA LEU A 1020 -19.58 15.79 8.29
C LEU A 1020 -19.40 17.19 7.71
N ILE A 1021 -18.31 17.83 8.11
CA ILE A 1021 -17.80 19.09 7.59
C ILE A 1021 -16.31 18.85 7.35
N ALA A 1022 -15.76 19.40 6.27
CA ALA A 1022 -14.34 19.30 5.98
C ALA A 1022 -13.50 19.75 7.20
N LEU A 1023 -12.45 18.98 7.49
CA LEU A 1023 -11.51 19.27 8.57
C LEU A 1023 -10.82 20.62 8.31
N THR A 1024 -10.43 21.32 9.38
CA THR A 1024 -9.69 22.57 9.25
C THR A 1024 -8.34 22.27 8.62
N SER A 1025 -7.96 22.99 7.57
CA SER A 1025 -6.67 22.80 6.91
C SER A 1025 -5.50 23.24 7.78
N ARG A 1026 -4.32 22.69 7.46
CA ARG A 1026 -3.06 23.03 8.14
C ARG A 1026 -3.14 22.83 9.67
N GLN A 1027 -4.08 22.02 10.12
CA GLN A 1027 -4.36 21.76 11.52
C GLN A 1027 -3.85 20.37 11.89
N ASN A 1028 -3.19 20.27 13.04
CA ASN A 1028 -2.84 18.97 13.60
C ASN A 1028 -4.07 18.44 14.32
N TYR A 1029 -4.51 17.25 13.92
CA TYR A 1029 -5.52 16.46 14.59
C TYR A 1029 -4.84 15.27 15.25
N THR A 1030 -5.28 14.96 16.46
CA THR A 1030 -4.94 13.72 17.17
C THR A 1030 -6.20 12.88 17.22
N LEU A 1031 -6.19 11.78 16.47
CA LEU A 1031 -7.24 10.76 16.52
C LEU A 1031 -6.84 9.72 17.55
N THR A 1032 -7.72 9.47 18.51
CA THR A 1032 -7.49 8.49 19.58
C THR A 1032 -8.67 7.55 19.70
N ILE A 1033 -8.38 6.25 19.65
CA ILE A 1033 -9.33 5.19 19.96
C ILE A 1033 -8.87 4.56 21.26
N SER A 1034 -9.61 4.79 22.33
CA SER A 1034 -9.25 4.28 23.66
C SER A 1034 -9.57 2.80 23.81
N THR A 1035 -9.04 2.18 24.87
CA THR A 1035 -9.33 0.78 25.22
C THR A 1035 -10.79 0.54 25.64
N SER A 1036 -11.66 1.56 25.66
CA SER A 1036 -13.10 1.34 25.83
C SER A 1036 -13.80 0.86 24.54
N ALA A 1037 -13.12 0.94 23.38
CA ALA A 1037 -13.60 0.34 22.14
C ALA A 1037 -13.61 -1.17 22.29
N LYS A 1038 -14.67 -1.83 21.84
CA LYS A 1038 -14.80 -3.28 21.95
C LYS A 1038 -15.11 -3.93 20.61
N ASP A 1039 -14.70 -5.18 20.46
CA ASP A 1039 -15.21 -6.05 19.40
C ASP A 1039 -16.70 -6.40 19.66
N LEU A 1040 -17.30 -7.16 18.73
CA LEU A 1040 -18.66 -7.66 18.94
C LEU A 1040 -18.77 -8.64 20.12
N ALA A 1041 -17.68 -9.29 20.53
CA ALA A 1041 -17.64 -10.20 21.67
C ALA A 1041 -17.46 -9.53 23.03
N GLY A 1042 -17.20 -8.22 23.05
CA GLY A 1042 -16.99 -7.42 24.25
C GLY A 1042 -15.54 -7.35 24.74
N ASN A 1043 -14.57 -7.89 24.00
CA ASN A 1043 -13.14 -7.71 24.27
C ASN A 1043 -12.74 -6.28 23.98
N SER A 1044 -11.94 -5.70 24.87
CA SER A 1044 -11.46 -4.33 24.74
C SER A 1044 -10.26 -4.24 23.81
N LEU A 1045 -10.15 -3.14 23.05
CA LEU A 1045 -8.99 -2.85 22.20
C LEU A 1045 -7.70 -3.01 22.99
N GLN A 1046 -6.75 -3.78 22.44
CA GLN A 1046 -5.57 -4.25 23.17
C GLN A 1046 -4.74 -3.11 23.77
N ASN A 1047 -4.57 -2.03 23.01
CA ASN A 1047 -3.90 -0.82 23.43
C ASN A 1047 -4.67 0.38 22.89
N SER A 1048 -4.66 1.51 23.61
CA SER A 1048 -5.18 2.76 23.04
C SER A 1048 -4.36 3.12 21.80
N PHE A 1049 -5.04 3.34 20.69
CA PHE A 1049 -4.41 3.80 19.45
C PHE A 1049 -4.47 5.31 19.38
N SER A 1050 -3.36 5.97 19.09
CA SER A 1050 -3.30 7.41 18.85
C SER A 1050 -2.46 7.71 17.62
N LEU A 1051 -2.99 8.59 16.76
CA LEU A 1051 -2.31 9.03 15.56
C LEU A 1051 -2.43 10.54 15.43
N ILE A 1052 -1.31 11.18 15.13
CA ILE A 1052 -1.28 12.60 14.83
C ILE A 1052 -1.25 12.73 13.31
N PHE A 1053 -2.16 13.49 12.74
CA PHE A 1053 -2.09 13.85 11.34
C PHE A 1053 -2.27 15.36 11.18
N ARG A 1054 -1.64 15.89 10.15
CA ARG A 1054 -1.74 17.28 9.76
C ARG A 1054 -2.48 17.32 8.44
N THR A 1055 -3.61 18.01 8.45
CA THR A 1055 -4.41 18.20 7.24
C THR A 1055 -3.64 19.01 6.20
N GLU A 1056 -3.94 18.72 4.93
CA GLU A 1056 -3.49 19.46 3.76
C GLU A 1056 -3.68 20.96 3.93
N ASN A 1057 -2.88 21.72 3.18
CA ASN A 1057 -3.06 23.14 3.11
C ASN A 1057 -4.09 23.49 2.04
N ASN A 1058 -5.37 23.25 2.32
CA ASN A 1058 -6.46 23.72 1.46
C ASN A 1058 -6.68 25.25 1.55
N SER A 1059 -5.79 26.02 2.16
CA SER A 1059 -5.98 27.48 2.21
C SER A 1059 -5.99 28.03 0.79
N PRO A 1060 -6.95 28.89 0.44
CA PRO A 1060 -6.94 29.47 -0.89
C PRO A 1060 -5.67 30.27 -1.13
N GLN A 1061 -5.17 30.14 -2.35
CA GLN A 1061 -3.99 30.83 -2.83
C GLN A 1061 -4.31 31.43 -4.19
N VAL A 1062 -3.76 32.63 -4.44
CA VAL A 1062 -3.71 33.15 -5.80
C VAL A 1062 -2.63 32.37 -6.53
N ILE A 1063 -3.02 31.63 -7.56
CA ILE A 1063 -2.10 30.83 -8.37
C ILE A 1063 -1.66 31.54 -9.64
N ALA A 1064 -2.44 32.51 -10.10
CA ALA A 1064 -2.06 33.34 -11.22
C ALA A 1064 -2.81 34.67 -11.24
N ILE A 1065 -2.18 35.67 -11.87
CA ILE A 1065 -2.80 36.95 -12.22
C ILE A 1065 -2.49 37.27 -13.68
N GLY A 1066 -3.48 37.79 -14.41
CA GLY A 1066 -3.31 38.28 -15.77
C GLY A 1066 -4.47 39.15 -16.25
N ARG A 1067 -4.60 39.30 -17.57
CA ARG A 1067 -5.69 40.07 -18.20
C ARG A 1067 -6.90 39.22 -18.57
N GLY A 1068 -8.05 39.87 -18.71
CA GLY A 1068 -9.31 39.26 -19.16
C GLY A 1068 -9.26 38.61 -20.54
N ASN A 1069 -8.42 39.10 -21.45
CA ASN A 1069 -8.25 38.53 -22.80
C ASN A 1069 -6.95 37.72 -22.97
N GLN A 1070 -6.19 37.50 -21.89
CA GLN A 1070 -4.93 36.77 -21.95
C GLN A 1070 -5.22 35.29 -22.17
N ALA A 1071 -4.63 34.72 -23.23
CA ALA A 1071 -4.75 33.30 -23.50
C ALA A 1071 -4.26 32.51 -22.28
N ASN A 1072 -5.04 31.51 -21.87
CA ASN A 1072 -4.68 30.60 -20.78
C ASN A 1072 -4.50 31.30 -19.42
N CYS A 1073 -5.31 32.33 -19.13
CA CYS A 1073 -5.35 32.98 -17.81
C CYS A 1073 -6.78 33.12 -17.25
N ASN A 1074 -7.70 32.28 -17.70
CA ASN A 1074 -9.13 32.34 -17.41
C ASN A 1074 -9.69 31.06 -16.77
N SER A 1075 -8.82 30.14 -16.37
CA SER A 1075 -9.18 28.90 -15.66
C SER A 1075 -8.02 28.44 -14.77
N MET A 1076 -8.31 27.62 -13.77
CA MET A 1076 -7.29 26.97 -12.93
C MET A 1076 -6.46 25.94 -13.71
N ALA A 1077 -7.05 25.29 -14.72
CA ALA A 1077 -6.41 24.19 -15.46
C ALA A 1077 -5.31 24.66 -16.41
N VAL A 1078 -5.35 25.92 -16.85
CA VAL A 1078 -4.34 26.50 -17.75
C VAL A 1078 -4.07 27.93 -17.29
N THR A 1079 -2.91 28.12 -16.65
CA THR A 1079 -2.38 29.42 -16.17
C THR A 1079 -1.10 29.84 -16.91
N THR A 1080 -0.60 28.97 -17.78
CA THR A 1080 0.63 29.16 -18.55
C THR A 1080 0.51 30.38 -19.46
N GLY A 1081 1.26 31.42 -19.14
CA GLY A 1081 1.27 32.66 -19.90
C GLY A 1081 0.53 33.82 -19.23
N CYS A 1082 -0.03 33.65 -18.02
CA CYS A 1082 -0.41 34.75 -17.11
C CYS A 1082 0.79 35.69 -16.80
N TRP A 1083 0.54 36.93 -16.33
CA TRP A 1083 1.63 37.84 -15.94
C TRP A 1083 2.48 37.29 -14.80
N TRP A 1084 1.80 36.65 -13.87
CA TRP A 1084 2.44 35.95 -12.78
C TRP A 1084 1.66 34.68 -12.50
N GLN A 1085 2.40 33.62 -12.17
CA GLN A 1085 1.87 32.36 -11.69
C GLN A 1085 2.76 31.79 -10.58
N THR A 1086 2.20 30.95 -9.72
CA THR A 1086 2.95 30.28 -8.65
C THR A 1086 4.18 29.55 -9.22
N GLY A 1087 5.32 29.72 -8.57
CA GLY A 1087 6.61 29.17 -9.03
C GLY A 1087 7.39 30.09 -9.98
N THR A 1088 6.82 31.21 -10.43
CA THR A 1088 7.56 32.24 -11.19
C THR A 1088 7.98 33.41 -10.28
N PRO A 1089 9.17 33.99 -10.48
CA PRO A 1089 9.58 35.18 -9.74
C PRO A 1089 8.69 36.38 -10.12
N PHE A 1090 8.29 37.19 -9.14
CA PHE A 1090 7.64 38.47 -9.41
C PHE A 1090 8.58 39.36 -10.22
N LEU A 1091 8.11 39.84 -11.37
CA LEU A 1091 8.84 40.85 -12.13
C LEU A 1091 8.61 42.24 -11.48
N PRO A 1092 9.45 43.24 -11.77
CA PRO A 1092 9.20 44.62 -11.35
C PRO A 1092 7.82 45.10 -11.80
N ALA A 1093 7.19 46.01 -11.05
CA ALA A 1093 5.84 46.49 -11.36
C ALA A 1093 5.70 47.08 -12.78
N SER A 1094 6.76 47.68 -13.32
CA SER A 1094 6.84 48.18 -14.70
C SER A 1094 6.75 47.09 -15.78
N SER A 1095 6.88 45.82 -15.42
CA SER A 1095 6.62 44.68 -16.31
C SER A 1095 5.12 44.38 -16.46
N TYR A 1096 4.28 44.96 -15.59
CA TYR A 1096 2.84 44.78 -15.53
C TYR A 1096 2.16 46.15 -15.69
N SER A 1097 1.97 46.60 -16.94
CA SER A 1097 1.49 47.96 -17.23
C SER A 1097 0.19 47.99 -18.03
N PHE A 1098 -0.72 48.90 -17.67
CA PHE A 1098 -1.82 49.33 -18.53
C PHE A 1098 -1.31 50.40 -19.52
N THR A 1099 -1.68 50.31 -20.79
CA THR A 1099 -1.37 51.29 -21.85
C THR A 1099 -2.66 51.77 -22.53
N PRO A 1100 -2.82 53.07 -22.81
CA PRO A 1100 -3.97 53.56 -23.55
C PRO A 1100 -3.97 53.05 -25.00
N GLY A 1101 -5.02 52.36 -25.42
CA GLY A 1101 -5.28 51.87 -26.77
C GLY A 1101 -6.15 52.81 -27.60
N LEU A 1102 -5.95 52.76 -28.92
CA LEU A 1102 -6.70 53.53 -29.92
C LEU A 1102 -8.02 52.83 -30.30
N GLN A 1103 -9.06 52.92 -29.45
CA GLN A 1103 -10.44 52.60 -29.85
C GLN A 1103 -11.50 53.39 -29.05
N ALA A 1104 -12.68 53.62 -29.64
CA ALA A 1104 -13.71 54.55 -29.14
C ALA A 1104 -14.73 53.91 -28.15
N CYS A 1105 -15.16 54.68 -27.14
CA CYS A 1105 -16.04 54.37 -25.98
C CYS A 1105 -17.49 53.90 -26.31
N PRO A 1106 -18.34 53.47 -25.33
CA PRO A 1106 -18.11 53.00 -23.96
C PRO A 1106 -18.55 51.54 -23.84
N ALA A 1107 -17.61 50.60 -24.00
CA ALA A 1107 -17.87 49.20 -23.75
C ALA A 1107 -16.77 48.70 -22.81
N ASP A 1108 -17.15 47.97 -21.76
CA ASP A 1108 -16.22 47.17 -20.96
C ASP A 1108 -15.41 46.30 -21.94
N SER A 1109 -14.14 46.63 -22.11
CA SER A 1109 -13.24 45.88 -22.98
C SER A 1109 -12.62 44.76 -22.16
N THR A 1110 -12.87 43.51 -22.58
CA THR A 1110 -12.31 42.34 -21.89
C THR A 1110 -10.77 42.36 -21.82
N SER A 1111 -10.10 43.19 -22.64
CA SER A 1111 -8.65 43.40 -22.54
C SER A 1111 -8.21 44.08 -21.26
N ASP A 1112 -9.09 44.82 -20.59
CA ASP A 1112 -8.76 45.76 -19.52
C ASP A 1112 -9.03 45.16 -18.13
N ASN A 1113 -9.63 43.98 -18.11
CA ASN A 1113 -10.06 43.32 -16.90
C ASN A 1113 -8.90 42.61 -16.23
N ILE A 1114 -8.80 42.71 -14.91
CA ILE A 1114 -7.83 41.93 -14.14
C ILE A 1114 -8.47 40.58 -13.82
N VAL A 1115 -7.73 39.51 -14.11
CA VAL A 1115 -8.11 38.15 -13.76
C VAL A 1115 -7.22 37.64 -12.64
N ILE A 1116 -7.86 37.19 -11.57
CA ILE A 1116 -7.22 36.56 -10.42
C ILE A 1116 -7.69 35.11 -10.40
N VAL A 1117 -6.75 34.18 -10.54
CA VAL A 1117 -7.01 32.74 -10.53
C VAL A 1117 -6.64 32.20 -9.16
N PHE A 1118 -7.60 31.59 -8.48
CA PHE A 1118 -7.40 30.88 -7.22
C PHE A 1118 -7.20 29.39 -7.46
N ASN A 1119 -6.47 28.71 -6.58
CA ASN A 1119 -6.32 27.25 -6.60
C ASN A 1119 -7.62 26.48 -6.33
N GLN A 1120 -8.72 27.16 -5.97
CA GLN A 1120 -9.99 26.54 -5.63
C GLN A 1120 -11.14 27.58 -5.62
N PRO A 1121 -12.42 27.14 -5.55
CA PRO A 1121 -13.57 28.04 -5.49
C PRO A 1121 -13.57 28.95 -4.26
N MET A 1122 -13.83 30.23 -4.48
CA MET A 1122 -13.84 31.25 -3.43
C MET A 1122 -15.26 31.63 -2.99
N ASN A 1123 -15.42 32.05 -1.72
CA ASN A 1123 -16.64 32.74 -1.31
C ASN A 1123 -16.61 34.14 -1.92
N THR A 1124 -17.50 34.34 -2.89
CA THR A 1124 -17.53 35.53 -3.75
C THR A 1124 -17.69 36.82 -2.96
N VAL A 1125 -18.49 36.83 -1.89
CA VAL A 1125 -18.76 38.02 -1.07
C VAL A 1125 -17.56 38.37 -0.18
N SER A 1126 -17.04 37.38 0.57
CA SER A 1126 -15.89 37.59 1.45
C SER A 1126 -14.67 38.05 0.66
N THR A 1127 -14.45 37.45 -0.52
CA THR A 1127 -13.29 37.71 -1.36
C THR A 1127 -13.40 39.08 -2.02
N VAL A 1128 -14.57 39.48 -2.54
CA VAL A 1128 -14.78 40.84 -3.06
C VAL A 1128 -14.51 41.89 -1.98
N ASN A 1129 -14.95 41.66 -0.74
CA ASN A 1129 -14.71 42.59 0.37
C ASN A 1129 -13.24 42.62 0.83
N ALA A 1130 -12.49 41.53 0.63
CA ALA A 1130 -11.10 41.38 1.02
C ALA A 1130 -10.11 41.93 -0.02
N VAL A 1131 -10.53 42.04 -1.28
CA VAL A 1131 -9.71 42.58 -2.36
C VAL A 1131 -9.74 44.11 -2.29
N ASN A 1132 -8.63 44.69 -1.87
CA ASN A 1132 -8.36 46.11 -1.96
C ASN A 1132 -7.43 46.40 -3.16
N ILE A 1133 -7.71 47.46 -3.89
CA ILE A 1133 -6.84 47.93 -4.96
C ILE A 1133 -6.62 49.41 -4.68
N SER A 1134 -5.37 49.77 -4.42
CA SER A 1134 -5.02 51.12 -3.98
C SER A 1134 -3.81 51.64 -4.75
N ALA A 1135 -3.83 52.92 -5.09
CA ALA A 1135 -2.64 53.60 -5.57
C ALA A 1135 -1.70 53.82 -4.38
N ILE A 1136 -0.46 53.35 -4.50
CA ILE A 1136 0.57 53.43 -3.44
C ILE A 1136 1.72 54.36 -3.79
N SER A 1137 1.79 54.83 -5.04
CA SER A 1137 2.63 55.95 -5.45
C SER A 1137 1.75 57.18 -5.68
N GLN A 1138 2.17 58.34 -5.16
CA GLN A 1138 1.56 59.62 -5.51
C GLN A 1138 2.41 60.31 -6.57
N VAL A 1139 1.91 60.33 -7.81
CA VAL A 1139 2.39 61.25 -8.84
C VAL A 1139 1.71 62.60 -8.56
N PRO A 1140 2.44 63.74 -8.50
CA PRO A 1140 1.82 65.04 -8.30
C PRO A 1140 0.79 65.31 -9.41
N ASN A 1141 -0.49 65.44 -9.04
CA ASN A 1141 -1.66 65.76 -9.90
C ASN A 1141 -2.33 64.61 -10.68
N SER A 1142 -2.07 63.33 -10.40
CA SER A 1142 -2.88 62.25 -10.98
C SER A 1142 -4.11 61.96 -10.11
N ALA A 1143 -5.32 62.36 -10.55
CA ALA A 1143 -6.53 61.71 -10.07
C ALA A 1143 -6.46 60.22 -10.45
N SER A 1144 -6.91 59.30 -9.59
CA SER A 1144 -6.84 57.86 -9.90
C SER A 1144 -7.48 57.59 -11.28
N SER A 1145 -6.69 57.06 -12.20
CA SER A 1145 -7.11 56.77 -13.58
C SER A 1145 -7.92 55.47 -13.71
N ILE A 1146 -8.18 54.73 -12.61
CA ILE A 1146 -8.90 53.45 -12.67
C ILE A 1146 -10.18 53.48 -11.83
N TYR A 1147 -11.33 53.35 -12.50
CA TYR A 1147 -12.63 53.02 -11.97
C TYR A 1147 -12.77 51.50 -11.87
N LYS A 1148 -13.19 51.01 -10.71
CA LYS A 1148 -13.47 49.60 -10.46
C LYS A 1148 -14.89 49.30 -10.91
N GLY A 1149 -15.01 48.54 -11.97
CA GLY A 1149 -16.27 48.13 -12.57
C GLY A 1149 -16.88 46.89 -11.91
N LYS A 1150 -17.41 46.00 -12.74
CA LYS A 1150 -18.14 44.80 -12.35
C LYS A 1150 -17.17 43.69 -11.94
N TRP A 1151 -17.55 42.96 -10.89
CA TRP A 1151 -16.84 41.78 -10.43
C TRP A 1151 -17.59 40.56 -10.94
N VAL A 1152 -16.94 39.74 -11.75
CA VAL A 1152 -17.53 38.58 -12.39
C VAL A 1152 -16.72 37.36 -12.00
N TRP A 1153 -17.42 36.35 -11.48
CA TRP A 1153 -16.84 35.06 -11.15
C TRP A 1153 -17.07 34.08 -12.30
N SER A 1154 -16.05 33.31 -12.61
CA SER A 1154 -16.06 32.23 -13.61
C SER A 1154 -15.28 31.02 -13.10
N ASP A 1155 -15.29 29.93 -13.88
CA ASP A 1155 -14.61 28.67 -13.51
C ASP A 1155 -15.05 28.14 -12.13
N SER A 1156 -16.37 28.08 -11.90
CA SER A 1156 -16.94 27.66 -10.61
C SER A 1156 -16.39 28.45 -9.42
N ASP A 1157 -16.41 29.78 -9.52
CA ASP A 1157 -15.92 30.73 -8.51
C ASP A 1157 -14.40 30.65 -8.22
N ARG A 1158 -13.60 30.06 -9.12
CA ARG A 1158 -12.13 30.01 -9.03
C ARG A 1158 -11.45 31.21 -9.66
N VAL A 1159 -12.14 31.87 -10.59
CA VAL A 1159 -11.58 32.95 -11.38
C VAL A 1159 -12.38 34.21 -11.12
N LEU A 1160 -11.75 35.20 -10.50
CA LEU A 1160 -12.32 36.52 -10.29
C LEU A 1160 -11.83 37.45 -11.40
N THR A 1161 -12.76 37.89 -12.24
CA THR A 1161 -12.54 38.95 -13.23
C THR A 1161 -13.08 40.26 -12.68
N ILE A 1162 -12.19 41.24 -12.49
CA ILE A 1162 -12.54 42.58 -12.05
C ILE A 1162 -12.45 43.49 -13.26
N SER A 1163 -13.58 44.07 -13.69
CA SER A 1163 -13.50 45.04 -14.77
C SER A 1163 -12.92 46.37 -14.31
N MET A 1164 -12.02 46.90 -15.13
CA MET A 1164 -11.31 48.14 -14.87
C MET A 1164 -11.57 49.08 -16.04
N THR A 1165 -11.94 50.34 -15.76
CA THR A 1165 -12.18 51.36 -16.78
C THR A 1165 -11.60 52.70 -16.33
N ASP A 1166 -11.40 53.69 -17.20
CA ASP A 1166 -10.92 55.01 -16.79
C ASP A 1166 -12.01 55.83 -16.04
N VAL A 1167 -11.61 56.65 -15.06
CA VAL A 1167 -12.49 57.51 -14.23
C VAL A 1167 -12.88 58.80 -14.96
N ASN A 1168 -12.14 59.30 -15.95
CA ASN A 1168 -12.38 60.63 -16.54
C ASN A 1168 -13.32 60.65 -17.77
N LEU A 1169 -14.45 61.34 -17.60
CA LEU A 1169 -15.56 61.53 -18.53
C LEU A 1169 -15.26 62.56 -19.64
N VAL A 1170 -14.39 62.24 -20.59
CA VAL A 1170 -14.52 62.74 -21.98
C VAL A 1170 -13.99 61.63 -22.88
N CYS A 1171 -14.85 61.05 -23.70
CA CYS A 1171 -14.56 59.85 -24.48
C CYS A 1171 -13.17 59.85 -25.12
N GLY A 1172 -12.28 58.97 -24.67
CA GLY A 1172 -10.97 58.75 -25.28
C GLY A 1172 -10.13 57.81 -24.45
N PHE A 1173 -9.79 56.66 -25.05
CA PHE A 1173 -8.79 55.66 -24.66
C PHE A 1173 -9.27 54.47 -23.82
N ASP A 1174 -9.05 53.26 -24.37
CA ASP A 1174 -9.24 51.93 -23.74
C ASP A 1174 -7.92 51.55 -23.03
N MET A 1175 -7.92 50.79 -21.93
CA MET A 1175 -6.69 50.44 -21.21
C MET A 1175 -6.12 49.08 -21.65
N LEU A 1176 -5.45 49.03 -22.80
CA LEU A 1176 -4.72 47.84 -23.25
C LEU A 1176 -3.54 47.51 -22.34
N PHE A 1177 -3.45 46.34 -21.71
CA PHE A 1177 -2.18 46.04 -21.03
C PHE A 1177 -1.08 45.63 -22.02
N ASN A 1178 0.15 46.00 -21.72
CA ASN A 1178 1.34 45.51 -22.42
C ASN A 1178 2.40 45.07 -21.41
N THR A 1179 3.14 44.01 -21.74
CA THR A 1179 4.36 43.65 -21.04
C THR A 1179 5.51 44.45 -21.63
N GLY A 1180 5.82 45.57 -20.98
CA GLY A 1180 6.95 46.43 -21.32
C GLY A 1180 6.53 47.86 -21.63
N ILE A 1181 6.91 48.78 -20.72
CA ILE A 1181 7.58 50.06 -20.96
C ILE A 1181 8.04 50.58 -19.59
N GLY A 1182 9.26 51.13 -19.51
CA GLY A 1182 9.79 51.79 -18.33
C GLY A 1182 9.47 53.29 -18.30
N GLY A 1183 9.19 53.82 -17.10
CA GLY A 1183 9.15 55.26 -16.87
C GLY A 1183 8.73 55.61 -15.44
N ALA A 1184 9.50 56.47 -14.76
CA ALA A 1184 9.34 56.85 -13.35
C ALA A 1184 8.10 57.72 -13.00
N ASN A 1185 7.04 57.73 -13.81
CA ASN A 1185 5.96 58.73 -13.72
C ASN A 1185 4.53 58.17 -13.69
N TYR A 1186 4.34 56.86 -13.54
CA TYR A 1186 3.02 56.24 -13.52
C TYR A 1186 2.59 55.86 -12.09
N PRO A 1187 1.31 56.05 -11.72
CA PRO A 1187 0.81 55.58 -10.44
C PRO A 1187 0.97 54.06 -10.31
N LEU A 1188 1.74 53.67 -9.30
CA LEU A 1188 1.90 52.30 -8.86
C LEU A 1188 0.65 51.89 -8.07
N TYR A 1189 0.02 50.80 -8.47
CA TYR A 1189 -1.11 50.21 -7.76
C TYR A 1189 -0.70 48.92 -7.08
N LEU A 1190 -1.28 48.70 -5.91
CA LEU A 1190 -1.21 47.47 -5.14
C LEU A 1190 -2.58 46.83 -5.12
N ILE A 1191 -2.67 45.63 -5.68
CA ILE A 1191 -3.75 44.68 -5.40
C ILE A 1191 -3.37 43.94 -4.13
N GLN A 1192 -4.16 44.16 -3.09
CA GLN A 1192 -4.08 43.48 -1.82
C GLN A 1192 -5.28 42.57 -1.69
N ILE A 1193 -5.06 41.29 -1.46
CA ILE A 1193 -6.11 40.37 -1.04
C ILE A 1193 -5.84 40.00 0.41
N ASP A 1194 -6.67 40.54 1.30
CA ASP A 1194 -6.58 40.27 2.73
C ASP A 1194 -6.95 38.80 3.04
N GLN A 1195 -6.49 38.31 4.19
CA GLN A 1195 -6.86 36.98 4.67
C GLN A 1195 -8.34 36.86 5.06
N SER A 1196 -9.11 37.97 5.09
CA SER A 1196 -10.56 37.93 5.14
C SER A 1196 -11.20 37.35 3.86
N ALA A 1197 -10.44 37.15 2.77
CA ALA A 1197 -10.90 36.38 1.62
C ALA A 1197 -10.95 34.91 2.00
N THR A 1198 -12.13 34.31 1.95
CA THR A 1198 -12.30 32.89 2.28
C THR A 1198 -12.74 32.06 1.09
N ASN A 1199 -12.42 30.76 1.10
CA ASN A 1199 -13.07 29.81 0.21
C ASN A 1199 -14.56 29.65 0.59
N VAL A 1200 -15.31 28.86 -0.20
CA VAL A 1200 -16.74 28.59 0.05
C VAL A 1200 -17.03 27.99 1.44
N ASN A 1201 -16.02 27.36 2.06
CA ASN A 1201 -16.08 26.74 3.38
C ASN A 1201 -15.62 27.67 4.52
N GLY A 1202 -15.30 28.94 4.24
CA GLY A 1202 -14.88 29.92 5.25
C GLY A 1202 -13.40 29.87 5.62
N THR A 1203 -12.56 29.12 4.89
CA THR A 1203 -11.10 29.07 5.12
C THR A 1203 -10.43 30.28 4.49
N ALA A 1204 -9.68 31.04 5.30
CA ALA A 1204 -8.95 32.25 4.91
C ALA A 1204 -7.80 32.00 3.93
N LEU A 1205 -7.48 33.01 3.10
CA LEU A 1205 -6.32 33.03 2.21
C LEU A 1205 -5.03 32.70 2.97
N SER A 1206 -4.19 31.82 2.38
CA SER A 1206 -3.00 31.25 3.04
C SER A 1206 -2.02 32.30 3.60
N SER A 1207 -1.97 33.46 2.94
CA SER A 1207 -1.28 34.67 3.36
C SER A 1207 -1.89 35.84 2.62
N GLN A 1208 -1.74 37.06 3.14
CA GLN A 1208 -2.12 38.25 2.39
C GLN A 1208 -1.36 38.27 1.06
N PHE A 1209 -2.09 38.39 -0.04
CA PHE A 1209 -1.50 38.40 -1.36
C PHE A 1209 -1.35 39.83 -1.88
N ASN A 1210 -0.15 40.18 -2.34
CA ASN A 1210 0.19 41.51 -2.82
C ASN A 1210 0.68 41.41 -4.27
N PHE A 1211 0.08 42.16 -5.18
CA PHE A 1211 0.52 42.26 -6.56
C PHE A 1211 0.61 43.72 -6.99
N PHE A 1212 1.77 44.10 -7.54
CA PHE A 1212 2.04 45.47 -7.95
C PHE A 1212 1.98 45.59 -9.47
N PHE A 1213 1.34 46.65 -9.94
CA PHE A 1213 1.28 46.98 -11.37
C PHE A 1213 1.28 48.50 -11.57
N GLU A 1214 1.69 48.96 -12.74
CA GLU A 1214 1.66 50.37 -13.12
C GLU A 1214 0.44 50.66 -14.02
N SER A 1215 -0.21 51.79 -13.81
CA SER A 1215 -1.24 52.29 -14.74
C SER A 1215 -0.80 53.64 -15.28
N ASN A 1216 -0.81 53.75 -16.61
CA ASN A 1216 -0.53 54.99 -17.32
C ASN A 1216 -1.62 56.03 -17.07
#